data_AF-A0A6C0IIS7-F1
#
_entry.id   AF-A0A6C0IIS7-F1
#
_cell.length_a   1.000
_cell.length_b   1.000
_cell.length_c   1.000
_cell.angle_alpha   90.00
_cell.angle_beta   90.00
_cell.angle_gamma   90.00
#
_symmetry.space_group_name_H-M   'P 1'
#
loop_
_entity.id
_entity.type
_entity.pdbx_description
1 polymer ?
#
loop_
_entity_poly.entity_id
_entity_poly.type
_entity_poly.pdbx_seq_one_letter_code
_entity_poly.pdbx_strand_id
1 'polypeptide(L)'
;MKSKRTQSVQSMLTQHKVDKQATNDKSETHTNTRIGNKDAKIHGGSYAIPDSEYPEFMNKVKMATTAGQYEYLTEKQLPEGTLAIDMDLHYDYEVEDRQHGKEHIDDLIDVIFSTLNDMYVFNAEQNIIAYVMQKPDVNRVKEKNITKDGVHLLVNIKMDRHAMKYLREQLMAKIPEIWDIPIINTWGGVFDEGVMKGTTNWQLYGSRKPHHGRYSVSYIYDIGYDETDNEFIRDEINDVSAHLEELDWMNLSVRNTNLPTFQLKTSFISTYEKYLPVNKTRTQFSRNNIPVRKSAGYSSLSKDLTSIKSQEELDSLYNEFMDSLTANDHKLISACKMTMILPSEYYGNGSYDKWIRVCWALKNTSLDLLLAWVKFSSQTASFRFPDSIMECIEKWDETAVQSDGGLTLGSICHWAKTSNPTEYKDILNQSIYAKIEQSINYAVQNSNLNNKKNGICGDADFAEVLFAMKGDEYVSAGIKSVLWYRFVNHRYEVCESGTSLRNEIGGTMRSLYNQKAQEYLHESTFQPDDAESKENELAKIKAKVCMNVFAHLGKTTDREHIMIESRHMFYVMDFFDKLDQDPYLMGFNNGVMDFREKVFRPGKPEDYISMSTHINYINLDNNDKQQREIVHEITEFMHQLFPIDEEYEYMFDHLASTLIGNSINQTFTMYTGEGRNGKSVLISLMAKILGDYKVEVPLSLVCGKRVAEGGTSAEKAALKGARYAVFQEPTKGDRINEGKMKELTSGKDPITCRAPYMTNMITFIPQATFAIACNVMMDVDSNDGGTWRRIRVAEFLSYFTEKPVKNDSTKPYQFVVDCEIENKFDRWKEVFMSMLIDRVLKTNGYVKDCDMVMAASNKYRQSQDLFSQFFEERIVIDANKTLTKTELYSEFSVWYSNNASGKTPTARETADNMDKLIKKNIKGKWTGIGLSYGDAVDENTEAMEPVQTGLADLE
;
A
#
# COMPACT_ATOMS: atom_id res chain seq x y z
N MET A 1 -25.78 -56.03 30.46
CA MET A 1 -26.19 -54.64 30.73
C MET A 1 -25.38 -54.08 31.90
N LYS A 2 -24.19 -53.51 31.63
CA LYS A 2 -23.51 -52.62 32.57
C LYS A 2 -23.91 -51.21 32.15
N SER A 3 -24.61 -50.51 33.03
CA SER A 3 -24.99 -49.10 32.89
C SER A 3 -23.81 -48.30 32.33
N LYS A 4 -23.96 -47.71 31.14
CA LYS A 4 -23.07 -46.65 30.66
C LYS A 4 -23.19 -45.53 31.69
N ARG A 5 -22.25 -45.46 32.64
CA ARG A 5 -22.12 -44.31 33.54
C ARG A 5 -21.99 -43.08 32.64
N THR A 6 -23.04 -42.26 32.59
CA THR A 6 -23.00 -40.94 31.97
C THR A 6 -21.90 -40.18 32.70
N GLN A 7 -20.78 -39.95 32.02
CA GLN A 7 -19.67 -39.18 32.57
C GLN A 7 -20.16 -37.75 32.84
N SER A 8 -20.12 -37.31 34.10
CA SER A 8 -20.46 -35.94 34.50
C SER A 8 -19.37 -34.94 34.09
N VAL A 9 -19.68 -33.63 34.06
CA VAL A 9 -18.68 -32.56 33.86
C VAL A 9 -17.48 -32.76 34.78
N GLN A 10 -17.71 -33.08 36.05
CA GLN A 10 -16.67 -33.34 37.03
C GLN A 10 -15.76 -34.53 36.65
N SER A 11 -16.29 -35.58 36.02
CA SER A 11 -15.48 -36.73 35.57
C SER A 11 -14.53 -36.36 34.43
N MET A 12 -15.00 -35.54 33.48
CA MET A 12 -14.20 -35.05 32.36
C MET A 12 -13.12 -34.07 32.83
N LEU A 13 -13.47 -33.18 33.76
CA LEU A 13 -12.49 -32.29 34.41
C LEU A 13 -11.45 -33.07 35.22
N THR A 14 -11.83 -34.20 35.82
CA THR A 14 -10.86 -35.03 36.57
C THR A 14 -9.89 -35.73 35.63
N GLN A 15 -10.38 -36.20 34.48
CA GLN A 15 -9.57 -36.86 33.45
C GLN A 15 -8.53 -35.91 32.85
N HIS A 16 -8.90 -34.64 32.64
CA HIS A 16 -8.08 -33.65 31.93
C HIS A 16 -7.40 -32.64 32.87
N LYS A 17 -7.22 -32.97 34.15
CA LYS A 17 -6.64 -32.07 35.15
C LYS A 17 -5.12 -31.94 34.96
N VAL A 18 -4.62 -30.71 34.94
CA VAL A 18 -3.18 -30.41 34.80
C VAL A 18 -2.49 -30.48 36.17
N ASP A 19 -1.47 -31.34 36.31
CA ASP A 19 -0.71 -31.52 37.55
C ASP A 19 0.48 -30.56 37.65
N LYS A 20 0.40 -29.58 38.57
CA LYS A 20 1.44 -28.55 38.79
C LYS A 20 2.80 -29.10 39.24
N GLN A 21 2.91 -30.37 39.64
CA GLN A 21 4.14 -30.96 40.18
C GLN A 21 4.91 -31.86 39.17
N ALA A 22 4.33 -32.18 38.00
CA ALA A 22 4.91 -33.16 37.08
C ALA A 22 5.60 -32.55 35.84
N THR A 23 5.41 -31.26 35.54
CA THR A 23 5.86 -30.68 34.26
C THR A 23 6.85 -29.53 34.47
N ASN A 24 8.16 -29.83 34.35
CA ASN A 24 9.20 -28.84 34.03
C ASN A 24 9.18 -28.44 32.54
N ASP A 25 8.24 -28.98 31.77
CA ASP A 25 8.09 -28.72 30.35
C ASP A 25 7.02 -27.64 30.13
N LYS A 26 7.41 -26.54 29.48
CA LYS A 26 6.55 -25.35 29.26
C LYS A 26 5.52 -25.55 28.12
N SER A 27 5.27 -26.79 27.70
CA SER A 27 4.53 -27.11 26.47
C SER A 27 3.03 -27.37 26.66
N GLU A 28 2.56 -27.73 27.85
CA GLU A 28 1.11 -27.97 28.08
C GLU A 28 0.40 -26.70 28.59
N THR A 29 -0.26 -25.99 27.68
CA THR A 29 -1.13 -24.86 28.05
C THR A 29 -2.56 -25.33 28.33
N HIS A 30 -3.08 -25.09 29.53
CA HIS A 30 -4.48 -25.40 29.89
C HIS A 30 -5.50 -24.70 28.98
N THR A 31 -6.63 -25.36 28.72
CA THR A 31 -7.78 -24.85 27.93
C THR A 31 -8.86 -24.24 28.80
N ASN A 32 -9.01 -24.72 30.04
CA ASN A 32 -10.02 -24.24 30.98
C ASN A 32 -9.42 -24.06 32.38
N THR A 33 -10.00 -23.17 33.18
CA THR A 33 -9.73 -23.08 34.61
C THR A 33 -11.02 -23.03 35.41
N ARG A 34 -10.98 -23.44 36.67
CA ARG A 34 -12.08 -23.30 37.64
C ARG A 34 -11.74 -22.24 38.66
N ILE A 35 -12.64 -21.29 38.85
CA ILE A 35 -12.51 -20.19 39.80
C ILE A 35 -12.64 -20.76 41.22
N GLY A 36 -11.56 -20.69 42.01
CA GLY A 36 -11.56 -21.15 43.40
C GLY A 36 -12.02 -20.07 44.37
N ASN A 37 -12.71 -20.48 45.44
CA ASN A 37 -13.07 -19.59 46.56
C ASN A 37 -13.09 -20.42 47.85
N LYS A 38 -12.29 -20.01 48.85
CA LYS A 38 -12.12 -20.75 50.10
C LYS A 38 -13.37 -20.71 50.97
N ASP A 39 -14.06 -19.57 51.01
CA ASP A 39 -15.24 -19.34 51.84
C ASP A 39 -16.45 -20.13 51.31
N ALA A 40 -16.58 -20.21 49.99
CA ALA A 40 -17.58 -21.02 49.30
C ALA A 40 -17.21 -22.51 49.19
N LYS A 41 -16.05 -22.94 49.71
CA LYS A 41 -15.50 -24.30 49.56
C LYS A 41 -15.39 -24.78 48.10
N ILE A 42 -15.07 -23.86 47.17
CA ILE A 42 -14.89 -24.16 45.75
C ILE A 42 -13.38 -24.31 45.47
N HIS A 43 -12.98 -25.49 45.02
CA HIS A 43 -11.60 -25.77 44.67
C HIS A 43 -11.28 -25.31 43.24
N GLY A 44 -10.25 -24.47 43.11
CA GLY A 44 -9.74 -24.05 41.80
C GLY A 44 -8.94 -25.17 41.11
N GLY A 45 -8.83 -25.09 39.79
CA GLY A 45 -8.12 -26.08 38.98
C GLY A 45 -7.84 -25.58 37.57
N SER A 46 -6.89 -26.22 36.89
CA SER A 46 -6.58 -25.99 35.47
C SER A 46 -6.75 -27.31 34.72
N TYR A 47 -7.30 -27.25 33.52
CA TYR A 47 -7.67 -28.42 32.73
C TYR A 47 -7.24 -28.23 31.28
N ALA A 48 -6.76 -29.30 30.64
CA ALA A 48 -6.34 -29.32 29.24
C ALA A 48 -7.23 -30.30 28.47
N ILE A 49 -8.40 -29.83 28.07
CA ILE A 49 -9.40 -30.63 27.33
C ILE A 49 -9.06 -30.52 25.83
N PRO A 50 -8.82 -31.63 25.12
CA PRO A 50 -8.53 -31.61 23.69
C PRO A 50 -9.69 -31.00 22.87
N ASP A 51 -9.37 -30.27 21.80
CA ASP A 51 -10.38 -29.65 20.94
C ASP A 51 -11.35 -30.67 20.32
N SER A 52 -10.89 -31.90 20.07
CA SER A 52 -11.74 -33.01 19.59
C SER A 52 -12.78 -33.49 20.60
N GLU A 53 -12.54 -33.29 21.90
CA GLU A 53 -13.47 -33.66 22.98
C GLU A 53 -14.32 -32.47 23.46
N TYR A 54 -14.04 -31.25 22.97
CA TYR A 54 -14.69 -30.02 23.42
C TYR A 54 -16.20 -29.96 23.15
N PRO A 55 -16.71 -30.41 21.98
CA PRO A 55 -18.16 -30.46 21.75
C PRO A 55 -18.89 -31.37 22.74
N GLU A 56 -18.30 -32.53 23.07
CA GLU A 56 -18.85 -33.44 24.07
C GLU A 56 -18.82 -32.81 25.47
N PHE A 57 -17.75 -32.09 25.80
CA PHE A 57 -17.63 -31.32 27.03
C PHE A 57 -18.73 -30.24 27.14
N MET A 58 -18.95 -29.44 26.08
CA MET A 58 -19.99 -28.41 26.06
C MET A 58 -21.39 -28.99 26.18
N ASN A 59 -21.65 -30.16 25.58
CA ASN A 59 -22.93 -30.86 25.75
C ASN A 59 -23.15 -31.29 27.22
N LYS A 60 -22.11 -31.78 27.91
CA LYS A 60 -22.21 -32.10 29.35
C LYS A 60 -22.45 -30.85 30.20
N VAL A 61 -21.85 -29.72 29.84
CA VAL A 61 -22.11 -28.41 30.48
C VAL A 61 -23.57 -28.00 30.28
N LYS A 62 -24.12 -28.14 29.06
CA LYS A 62 -25.54 -27.90 28.75
C LYS A 62 -26.46 -28.71 29.66
N MET A 63 -26.23 -30.01 29.73
CA MET A 63 -27.01 -30.91 30.60
C MET A 63 -26.93 -30.52 32.08
N ALA A 64 -25.72 -30.24 32.59
CA ALA A 64 -25.51 -29.86 33.99
C ALA A 64 -26.20 -28.52 34.34
N THR A 65 -26.07 -27.53 33.46
CA THR A 65 -26.66 -26.20 33.63
C THR A 65 -28.18 -26.24 33.61
N THR A 66 -28.75 -27.02 32.68
CA THR A 66 -30.20 -27.23 32.56
C THR A 66 -30.76 -28.00 33.76
N ALA A 67 -29.97 -28.90 34.34
CA ALA A 67 -30.30 -29.59 35.60
C ALA A 67 -30.11 -28.71 36.87
N GLY A 68 -29.79 -27.42 36.70
CA GLY A 68 -29.62 -26.47 37.82
C GLY A 68 -28.30 -26.63 38.59
N GLN A 69 -27.31 -27.33 38.04
CA GLN A 69 -26.00 -27.46 38.66
C GLN A 69 -25.16 -26.19 38.46
N TYR A 70 -24.41 -25.82 39.50
CA TYR A 70 -23.55 -24.64 39.45
C TYR A 70 -22.11 -25.00 39.11
N GLU A 71 -21.62 -24.45 38.01
CA GLU A 71 -20.22 -24.51 37.61
C GLU A 71 -19.53 -23.15 37.67
N TYR A 72 -18.20 -23.18 37.79
CA TYR A 72 -17.36 -22.00 38.03
C TYR A 72 -16.18 -21.97 37.05
N LEU A 73 -16.44 -22.32 35.80
CA LEU A 73 -15.42 -22.53 34.78
C LEU A 73 -15.18 -21.27 33.95
N THR A 74 -13.95 -21.14 33.48
CA THR A 74 -13.54 -20.22 32.43
C THR A 74 -12.82 -21.01 31.33
N GLU A 75 -12.85 -20.48 30.12
CA GLU A 75 -12.27 -21.07 28.93
C GLU A 75 -11.27 -20.11 28.29
N LYS A 76 -10.16 -20.65 27.82
CA LYS A 76 -9.10 -19.90 27.17
C LYS A 76 -9.45 -19.71 25.70
N GLN A 77 -9.43 -18.47 25.24
CA GLN A 77 -9.71 -18.12 23.84
C GLN A 77 -8.66 -18.70 22.89
N LEU A 78 -9.09 -19.01 21.66
CA LEU A 78 -8.19 -19.41 20.58
C LEU A 78 -7.36 -18.21 20.07
N PRO A 79 -6.19 -18.42 19.43
CA PRO A 79 -5.42 -17.33 18.82
C PRO A 79 -6.19 -16.59 17.72
N GLU A 80 -6.97 -17.34 16.93
CA GLU A 80 -7.98 -16.85 16.01
C GLU A 80 -9.26 -17.62 16.34
N GLY A 81 -10.35 -16.93 16.69
CA GLY A 81 -11.54 -17.58 17.22
C GLY A 81 -12.75 -16.65 17.23
N THR A 82 -13.79 -17.06 17.95
CA THR A 82 -15.03 -16.30 18.12
C THR A 82 -14.76 -14.88 18.59
N LEU A 83 -15.40 -13.89 17.97
CA LEU A 83 -15.42 -12.52 18.47
C LEU A 83 -16.16 -12.49 19.81
N ALA A 84 -15.42 -12.15 20.87
CA ALA A 84 -15.93 -12.07 22.24
C ALA A 84 -15.67 -10.69 22.84
N ILE A 85 -16.74 -10.02 23.30
CA ILE A 85 -16.67 -8.68 23.90
C ILE A 85 -17.27 -8.75 25.31
N ASP A 86 -16.50 -8.32 26.31
CA ASP A 86 -16.93 -8.20 27.72
C ASP A 86 -16.96 -6.72 28.11
N MET A 87 -18.14 -6.25 28.54
CA MET A 87 -18.36 -4.89 29.04
C MET A 87 -18.59 -4.90 30.56
N ASP A 88 -17.78 -4.18 31.32
CA ASP A 88 -17.91 -3.99 32.79
C ASP A 88 -18.25 -2.52 33.09
N LEU A 89 -19.54 -2.23 33.27
CA LEU A 89 -20.08 -0.88 33.53
C LEU A 89 -20.11 -0.64 35.04
N HIS A 90 -19.47 0.45 35.51
CA HIS A 90 -19.51 0.84 36.92
C HIS A 90 -20.36 2.09 37.08
N TYR A 91 -21.25 2.08 38.05
CA TYR A 91 -22.11 3.18 38.43
C TYR A 91 -21.85 3.56 39.89
N ASP A 92 -22.39 4.71 40.31
CA ASP A 92 -22.44 5.09 41.71
C ASP A 92 -23.12 3.99 42.56
N TYR A 93 -22.69 3.84 43.81
CA TYR A 93 -23.20 2.81 44.73
C TYR A 93 -24.72 2.92 44.99
N GLU A 94 -25.28 4.13 44.86
CA GLU A 94 -26.71 4.40 45.04
C GLU A 94 -27.56 3.89 43.86
N VAL A 95 -26.94 3.54 42.73
CA VAL A 95 -27.65 2.93 41.60
C VAL A 95 -28.04 1.50 41.96
N GLU A 96 -29.35 1.23 42.05
CA GLU A 96 -29.91 -0.09 42.37
C GLU A 96 -30.42 -0.86 41.15
N ASP A 97 -30.62 -0.16 40.02
CA ASP A 97 -31.18 -0.71 38.78
C ASP A 97 -30.23 -0.56 37.59
N ARG A 98 -30.39 -1.41 36.57
CA ARG A 98 -29.62 -1.31 35.31
C ARG A 98 -29.89 0.02 34.60
N GLN A 99 -28.85 0.61 34.03
CA GLN A 99 -28.92 1.92 33.35
C GLN A 99 -28.92 1.84 31.82
N HIS A 100 -28.60 0.69 31.22
CA HIS A 100 -28.68 0.49 29.77
C HIS A 100 -29.89 -0.39 29.39
N GLY A 101 -30.64 0.01 28.38
CA GLY A 101 -31.80 -0.72 27.84
C GLY A 101 -31.51 -1.48 26.55
N LYS A 102 -32.56 -1.82 25.82
CA LYS A 102 -32.46 -2.60 24.57
C LYS A 102 -31.92 -1.76 23.42
N GLU A 103 -32.36 -0.51 23.33
CA GLU A 103 -31.86 0.49 22.39
C GLU A 103 -30.34 0.64 22.44
N HIS A 104 -29.77 0.62 23.64
CA HIS A 104 -28.32 0.63 23.82
C HIS A 104 -27.66 -0.63 23.22
N ILE A 105 -28.24 -1.82 23.45
CA ILE A 105 -27.74 -3.07 22.88
C ILE A 105 -27.83 -3.06 21.36
N ASP A 106 -28.92 -2.54 20.81
CA ASP A 106 -29.12 -2.37 19.37
C ASP A 106 -28.02 -1.48 18.77
N ASP A 107 -27.78 -0.31 19.37
CA ASP A 107 -26.69 0.61 18.97
C ASP A 107 -25.32 -0.07 19.02
N LEU A 108 -25.06 -0.90 20.04
CA LEU A 108 -23.81 -1.65 20.15
C LEU A 108 -23.63 -2.64 19.00
N ILE A 109 -24.69 -3.36 18.64
CA ILE A 109 -24.65 -4.31 17.52
C ILE A 109 -24.39 -3.56 16.20
N ASP A 110 -25.09 -2.44 15.97
CA ASP A 110 -24.94 -1.66 14.74
C ASP A 110 -23.54 -1.07 14.61
N VAL A 111 -22.95 -0.55 15.70
CA VAL A 111 -21.57 -0.04 15.70
C VAL A 111 -20.56 -1.16 15.44
N ILE A 112 -20.77 -2.36 16.02
CA ILE A 112 -19.90 -3.51 15.78
C ILE A 112 -19.94 -3.90 14.30
N PHE A 113 -21.12 -4.07 13.73
CA PHE A 113 -21.26 -4.54 12.34
C PHE A 113 -20.90 -3.47 11.31
N SER A 114 -21.16 -2.19 11.57
CA SER A 114 -20.63 -1.08 10.77
C SER A 114 -19.09 -1.10 10.77
N THR A 115 -18.47 -1.28 11.93
CA THR A 115 -17.01 -1.34 12.03
C THR A 115 -16.45 -2.60 11.37
N LEU A 116 -17.11 -3.75 11.52
CA LEU A 116 -16.71 -4.97 10.82
C LEU A 116 -16.82 -4.80 9.31
N ASN A 117 -17.85 -4.11 8.82
CA ASN A 117 -17.97 -3.77 7.40
C ASN A 117 -16.78 -2.94 6.93
N ASP A 118 -16.28 -1.97 7.70
CA ASP A 118 -15.06 -1.24 7.33
C ASP A 118 -13.81 -2.14 7.24
N MET A 119 -13.80 -3.24 7.99
CA MET A 119 -12.65 -4.14 8.13
C MET A 119 -12.62 -5.30 7.13
N TYR A 120 -13.77 -5.92 6.83
CA TYR A 120 -13.87 -7.18 6.11
C TYR A 120 -14.85 -7.11 4.93
N VAL A 121 -14.65 -7.99 3.94
CA VAL A 121 -15.55 -8.19 2.80
C VAL A 121 -16.58 -9.27 3.15
N PHE A 122 -17.87 -8.89 3.14
CA PHE A 122 -19.02 -9.78 3.41
C PHE A 122 -19.80 -10.08 2.11
N ASN A 123 -20.64 -11.12 2.14
CA ASN A 123 -21.50 -11.54 1.03
C ASN A 123 -22.83 -12.11 1.58
N ALA A 124 -23.84 -12.22 0.72
CA ALA A 124 -25.22 -12.54 1.10
C ALA A 124 -25.44 -13.98 1.57
N GLU A 125 -24.47 -14.88 1.37
CA GLU A 125 -24.59 -16.31 1.72
C GLU A 125 -24.19 -16.63 3.18
N GLN A 126 -23.92 -15.60 3.99
CA GLN A 126 -23.31 -15.76 5.31
C GLN A 126 -24.35 -15.87 6.42
N ASN A 127 -24.16 -16.84 7.31
CA ASN A 127 -24.95 -16.97 8.53
C ASN A 127 -24.13 -16.44 9.72
N ILE A 128 -24.42 -15.21 10.14
CA ILE A 128 -23.77 -14.57 11.28
C ILE A 128 -24.80 -14.39 12.40
N ILE A 129 -24.48 -14.88 13.60
CA ILE A 129 -25.34 -14.80 14.78
C ILE A 129 -24.57 -14.14 15.92
N ALA A 130 -25.23 -13.19 16.59
CA ALA A 130 -24.74 -12.49 17.76
C ALA A 130 -25.58 -12.83 19.00
N TYR A 131 -24.93 -13.31 20.06
CA TYR A 131 -25.54 -13.67 21.35
C TYR A 131 -25.17 -12.66 22.42
N VAL A 132 -26.14 -11.88 22.89
CA VAL A 132 -25.97 -10.92 23.99
C VAL A 132 -26.37 -11.58 25.30
N MET A 133 -25.52 -11.49 26.31
CA MET A 133 -25.74 -12.11 27.63
C MET A 133 -25.59 -11.08 28.73
N GLN A 134 -26.54 -11.10 29.66
CA GLN A 134 -26.59 -10.18 30.79
C GLN A 134 -26.91 -10.95 32.08
N LYS A 135 -26.61 -10.35 33.22
CA LYS A 135 -27.09 -10.84 34.51
C LYS A 135 -28.51 -10.34 34.77
N PRO A 136 -29.29 -11.02 35.63
CA PRO A 136 -30.62 -10.54 36.00
C PRO A 136 -30.57 -9.22 36.79
N ASP A 137 -29.57 -9.05 37.65
CA ASP A 137 -29.47 -7.91 38.58
C ASP A 137 -28.07 -7.27 38.54
N VAL A 138 -28.00 -5.99 38.87
CA VAL A 138 -26.75 -5.26 39.11
C VAL A 138 -26.10 -5.69 40.43
N ASN A 139 -24.77 -5.59 40.53
CA ASN A 139 -24.01 -6.07 41.67
C ASN A 139 -23.35 -4.92 42.44
N ARG A 140 -23.94 -4.55 43.59
CA ARG A 140 -23.39 -3.53 44.49
C ARG A 140 -22.20 -4.04 45.28
N VAL A 141 -21.08 -3.32 45.22
CA VAL A 141 -19.82 -3.69 45.89
C VAL A 141 -19.50 -2.67 46.97
N LYS A 142 -20.00 -2.94 48.19
CA LYS A 142 -19.87 -2.03 49.35
C LYS A 142 -18.43 -1.62 49.65
N GLU A 143 -17.48 -2.53 49.52
CA GLU A 143 -16.05 -2.27 49.79
C GLU A 143 -15.42 -1.26 48.83
N LYS A 144 -15.94 -1.18 47.60
CA LYS A 144 -15.44 -0.29 46.54
C LYS A 144 -16.30 0.95 46.35
N ASN A 145 -17.45 1.02 47.03
CA ASN A 145 -18.45 2.08 46.88
C ASN A 145 -18.90 2.26 45.41
N ILE A 146 -19.18 1.16 44.71
CA ILE A 146 -19.64 1.15 43.31
C ILE A 146 -20.73 0.10 43.09
N THR A 147 -21.57 0.31 42.08
CA THR A 147 -22.46 -0.71 41.50
C THR A 147 -21.89 -1.20 40.17
N LYS A 148 -21.86 -2.52 39.94
CA LYS A 148 -21.37 -3.14 38.70
C LYS A 148 -22.50 -3.77 37.89
N ASP A 149 -22.55 -3.50 36.60
CA ASP A 149 -23.34 -4.26 35.63
C ASP A 149 -22.44 -4.68 34.46
N GLY A 150 -22.84 -5.68 33.67
CA GLY A 150 -22.03 -6.08 32.54
C GLY A 150 -22.79 -6.80 31.43
N VAL A 151 -22.21 -6.72 30.24
CA VAL A 151 -22.74 -7.30 29.01
C VAL A 151 -21.65 -8.16 28.39
N HIS A 152 -21.97 -9.43 28.14
CA HIS A 152 -21.10 -10.34 27.39
C HIS A 152 -21.71 -10.55 26.01
N LEU A 153 -20.92 -10.39 24.95
CA LEU A 153 -21.35 -10.58 23.58
C LEU A 153 -20.44 -11.60 22.88
N LEU A 154 -21.04 -12.59 22.23
CA LEU A 154 -20.36 -13.52 21.33
C LEU A 154 -20.93 -13.40 19.92
N VAL A 155 -20.06 -13.24 18.93
CA VAL A 155 -20.44 -13.25 17.50
C VAL A 155 -19.70 -14.39 16.83
N ASN A 156 -20.41 -15.24 16.09
CA ASN A 156 -19.88 -16.46 15.46
C ASN A 156 -18.95 -16.20 14.25
N ILE A 157 -18.10 -15.17 14.29
CA ILE A 157 -17.10 -14.90 13.24
C ILE A 157 -15.71 -15.29 13.72
N LYS A 158 -14.87 -15.80 12.80
CA LYS A 158 -13.46 -16.07 13.08
C LYS A 158 -12.64 -14.79 12.92
N MET A 159 -12.05 -14.31 14.02
CA MET A 159 -11.28 -13.08 14.04
C MET A 159 -9.96 -13.27 14.79
N ASP A 160 -8.90 -12.59 14.35
CA ASP A 160 -7.61 -12.58 15.03
C ASP A 160 -7.49 -11.41 16.02
N ARG A 161 -6.50 -11.50 16.91
CA ARG A 161 -6.31 -10.55 18.03
C ARG A 161 -5.97 -9.12 17.59
N HIS A 162 -5.33 -8.95 16.44
CA HIS A 162 -4.93 -7.62 15.95
C HIS A 162 -6.15 -6.89 15.42
N ALA A 163 -7.01 -7.59 14.67
CA ALA A 163 -8.28 -7.06 14.23
C ALA A 163 -9.21 -6.77 15.44
N MET A 164 -9.27 -7.65 16.45
CA MET A 164 -10.05 -7.38 17.68
C MET A 164 -9.56 -6.13 18.41
N LYS A 165 -8.25 -5.86 18.43
CA LYS A 165 -7.69 -4.66 19.04
C LYS A 165 -8.18 -3.39 18.34
N TYR A 166 -8.20 -3.38 17.00
CA TYR A 166 -8.76 -2.26 16.24
C TYR A 166 -10.26 -2.07 16.51
N LEU A 167 -11.04 -3.17 16.50
CA LEU A 167 -12.48 -3.11 16.80
C LEU A 167 -12.73 -2.51 18.19
N ARG A 168 -11.93 -2.87 19.20
CA ARG A 168 -12.03 -2.27 20.54
C ARG A 168 -11.79 -0.76 20.52
N GLU A 169 -10.78 -0.29 19.79
CA GLU A 169 -10.47 1.15 19.69
C GLU A 169 -11.63 1.92 19.02
N GLN A 170 -12.29 1.33 18.01
CA GLN A 170 -13.47 1.93 17.38
C GLN A 170 -14.69 1.94 18.31
N LEU A 171 -14.93 0.86 19.07
CA LEU A 171 -16.03 0.81 20.04
C LEU A 171 -15.85 1.84 21.16
N MET A 172 -14.62 2.01 21.65
CA MET A 172 -14.28 3.02 22.65
C MET A 172 -14.41 4.45 22.15
N ALA A 173 -14.37 4.68 20.84
CA ALA A 173 -14.56 5.99 20.25
C ALA A 173 -16.04 6.29 19.97
N LYS A 174 -16.78 5.34 19.40
CA LYS A 174 -18.16 5.54 18.90
C LYS A 174 -19.23 5.38 19.98
N ILE A 175 -19.13 4.39 20.86
CA ILE A 175 -20.18 4.13 21.88
C ILE A 175 -20.37 5.30 22.86
N PRO A 176 -19.32 6.00 23.34
CA PRO A 176 -19.49 7.16 24.22
C PRO A 176 -20.25 8.34 23.60
N GLU A 177 -20.26 8.43 22.25
CA GLU A 177 -20.96 9.51 21.55
C GLU A 177 -22.48 9.29 21.49
N ILE A 178 -22.92 8.04 21.64
CA ILE A 178 -24.32 7.63 21.46
C ILE A 178 -24.97 7.12 22.75
N TRP A 179 -24.19 6.57 23.70
CA TRP A 179 -24.71 6.12 24.99
C TRP A 179 -24.58 7.21 26.06
N ASP A 180 -25.70 7.81 26.44
CA ASP A 180 -25.80 8.73 27.57
C ASP A 180 -26.17 7.97 28.86
N ILE A 181 -25.18 7.32 29.46
CA ILE A 181 -25.34 6.56 30.72
C ILE A 181 -24.39 7.06 31.80
N PRO A 182 -24.82 7.08 33.09
CA PRO A 182 -24.06 7.70 34.18
C PRO A 182 -22.95 6.77 34.73
N ILE A 183 -22.05 6.29 33.87
CA ILE A 183 -20.92 5.48 34.29
C ILE A 183 -19.86 6.32 35.02
N ILE A 184 -19.19 5.71 36.00
CA ILE A 184 -18.11 6.33 36.77
C ILE A 184 -16.72 5.78 36.40
N ASN A 185 -16.66 4.65 35.69
CA ASN A 185 -15.43 4.16 35.08
C ASN A 185 -15.25 4.74 33.68
N THR A 186 -14.01 4.75 33.18
CA THR A 186 -13.74 5.22 31.81
C THR A 186 -14.23 4.22 30.79
N TRP A 187 -14.60 4.67 29.60
CA TRP A 187 -14.99 3.80 28.49
C TRP A 187 -13.91 2.79 28.08
N GLY A 188 -12.63 3.12 28.28
CA GLY A 188 -11.54 2.15 28.16
C GLY A 188 -11.55 1.04 29.22
N GLY A 189 -12.08 1.31 30.41
CA GLY A 189 -12.33 0.31 31.44
C GLY A 189 -13.65 -0.45 31.28
N VAL A 190 -14.57 0.03 30.43
CA VAL A 190 -15.81 -0.67 30.10
C VAL A 190 -15.51 -1.87 29.21
N PHE A 191 -14.82 -1.70 28.08
CA PHE A 191 -14.44 -2.82 27.19
C PHE A 191 -13.18 -3.54 27.70
N ASP A 192 -13.33 -4.76 28.24
CA ASP A 192 -12.23 -5.51 28.84
C ASP A 192 -11.12 -5.79 27.82
N GLU A 193 -9.99 -5.10 28.02
CA GLU A 193 -8.84 -5.19 27.14
C GLU A 193 -8.22 -6.60 27.14
N GLY A 194 -8.24 -7.27 28.28
CA GLY A 194 -7.66 -8.60 28.42
C GLY A 194 -8.46 -9.67 27.69
N VAL A 195 -9.78 -9.52 27.60
CA VAL A 195 -10.64 -10.36 26.77
C VAL A 195 -10.33 -10.12 25.30
N MET A 196 -10.34 -8.88 24.81
CA MET A 196 -10.10 -8.54 23.41
C MET A 196 -8.66 -8.85 22.95
N LYS A 197 -7.68 -8.88 23.88
CA LYS A 197 -6.29 -9.35 23.63
C LYS A 197 -6.14 -10.87 23.70
N GLY A 198 -7.14 -11.60 24.17
CA GLY A 198 -7.08 -13.04 24.41
C GLY A 198 -6.15 -13.47 25.56
N THR A 199 -5.85 -12.56 26.50
CA THR A 199 -5.03 -12.83 27.68
C THR A 199 -5.85 -13.22 28.90
N THR A 200 -7.12 -12.83 28.94
CA THR A 200 -8.09 -13.19 29.99
C THR A 200 -8.97 -14.34 29.52
N ASN A 201 -9.15 -15.36 30.37
CA ASN A 201 -10.08 -16.44 30.07
C ASN A 201 -11.53 -15.93 30.11
N TRP A 202 -12.33 -16.36 29.14
CA TRP A 202 -13.74 -16.06 29.04
C TRP A 202 -14.55 -16.89 30.05
N GLN A 203 -15.62 -16.32 30.62
CA GLN A 203 -16.51 -17.09 31.49
C GLN A 203 -17.34 -18.05 30.64
N LEU A 204 -17.11 -19.34 30.82
CA LEU A 204 -17.79 -20.39 30.07
C LEU A 204 -19.30 -20.33 30.30
N TYR A 205 -20.08 -20.35 29.23
CA TYR A 205 -21.54 -20.21 29.32
C TYR A 205 -22.17 -21.28 30.22
N GLY A 206 -23.10 -20.86 31.08
CA GLY A 206 -23.68 -21.71 32.14
C GLY A 206 -22.87 -21.74 33.45
N SER A 207 -21.63 -21.25 33.46
CA SER A 207 -20.85 -21.03 34.69
C SER A 207 -21.10 -19.66 35.32
N ARG A 208 -20.63 -19.48 36.55
CA ARG A 208 -20.73 -18.20 37.29
C ARG A 208 -19.49 -17.91 38.13
N LYS A 209 -19.36 -16.67 38.59
CA LYS A 209 -18.38 -16.31 39.64
C LYS A 209 -18.96 -16.72 41.02
N PRO A 210 -18.13 -17.17 41.98
CA PRO A 210 -18.59 -17.46 43.34
C PRO A 210 -19.38 -16.28 43.93
N HIS A 211 -20.55 -16.55 44.50
CA HIS A 211 -21.47 -15.54 45.06
C HIS A 211 -22.12 -14.55 44.07
N HIS A 212 -22.02 -14.78 42.76
CA HIS A 212 -22.67 -13.95 41.74
C HIS A 212 -23.66 -14.75 40.88
N GLY A 213 -24.63 -14.05 40.26
CA GLY A 213 -25.51 -14.61 39.24
C GLY A 213 -24.74 -15.04 37.97
N ARG A 214 -25.35 -15.92 37.16
CA ARG A 214 -24.82 -16.32 35.85
C ARG A 214 -25.25 -15.32 34.77
N TYR A 215 -24.42 -15.14 33.76
CA TYR A 215 -24.85 -14.51 32.51
C TYR A 215 -25.80 -15.45 31.78
N SER A 216 -26.93 -14.93 31.33
CA SER A 216 -27.91 -15.65 30.51
C SER A 216 -28.11 -14.88 29.21
N VAL A 217 -28.32 -15.60 28.10
CA VAL A 217 -28.60 -14.95 26.81
C VAL A 217 -29.90 -14.17 26.96
N SER A 218 -29.82 -12.88 26.66
CA SER A 218 -30.91 -11.92 26.77
C SER A 218 -31.48 -11.58 25.38
N TYR A 219 -30.60 -11.47 24.37
CA TYR A 219 -30.97 -11.19 22.98
C TYR A 219 -30.14 -12.06 22.03
N ILE A 220 -30.75 -12.44 20.91
CA ILE A 220 -30.09 -13.15 19.81
C ILE A 220 -30.43 -12.41 18.52
N TYR A 221 -29.40 -12.05 17.76
CA TYR A 221 -29.55 -11.39 16.46
C TYR A 221 -29.01 -12.28 15.35
N ASP A 222 -29.83 -12.50 14.33
CA ASP A 222 -29.46 -13.06 13.03
C ASP A 222 -29.07 -11.90 12.11
N ILE A 223 -27.86 -11.96 11.56
CA ILE A 223 -27.21 -10.85 10.86
C ILE A 223 -26.99 -11.26 9.40
N GLY A 224 -27.85 -10.74 8.53
CA GLY A 224 -27.72 -10.84 7.09
C GLY A 224 -26.91 -9.69 6.50
N TYR A 225 -26.45 -9.83 5.26
CA TYR A 225 -25.70 -8.78 4.54
C TYR A 225 -26.33 -8.51 3.18
N ASP A 226 -26.65 -7.25 2.90
CA ASP A 226 -27.17 -6.80 1.61
C ASP A 226 -26.02 -6.31 0.72
N GLU A 227 -25.73 -7.07 -0.34
CA GLU A 227 -24.68 -6.72 -1.30
C GLU A 227 -25.02 -5.52 -2.19
N THR A 228 -26.31 -5.15 -2.30
CA THR A 228 -26.73 -4.04 -3.16
C THR A 228 -26.40 -2.68 -2.53
N ASP A 229 -26.66 -2.56 -1.23
CA ASP A 229 -26.42 -1.33 -0.46
C ASP A 229 -25.13 -1.38 0.39
N ASN A 230 -24.47 -2.55 0.47
CA ASN A 230 -23.31 -2.83 1.32
C ASN A 230 -23.58 -2.59 2.82
N GLU A 231 -24.75 -2.98 3.30
CA GLU A 231 -25.19 -2.80 4.69
C GLU A 231 -25.58 -4.13 5.34
N PHE A 232 -25.46 -4.20 6.66
CA PHE A 232 -25.95 -5.34 7.44
C PHE A 232 -27.43 -5.18 7.77
N ILE A 233 -28.17 -6.28 7.64
CA ILE A 233 -29.56 -6.39 8.06
C ILE A 233 -29.59 -7.22 9.35
N ARG A 234 -30.26 -6.71 10.37
CA ARG A 234 -30.34 -7.32 11.70
C ARG A 234 -31.76 -7.74 12.00
N ASP A 235 -31.96 -9.04 12.22
CA ASP A 235 -33.22 -9.63 12.66
C ASP A 235 -33.08 -10.20 14.07
N GLU A 236 -34.00 -9.88 14.97
CA GLU A 236 -33.99 -10.39 16.34
C GLU A 236 -34.82 -11.68 16.47
N ILE A 237 -34.24 -12.69 17.12
CA ILE A 237 -34.94 -13.94 17.43
C ILE A 237 -35.70 -13.77 18.75
N ASN A 238 -37.02 -13.62 18.65
CA ASN A 238 -37.90 -13.32 19.78
C ASN A 238 -38.02 -14.45 20.84
N ASP A 239 -37.94 -15.73 20.44
CA ASP A 239 -38.01 -16.87 21.37
C ASP A 239 -36.62 -17.42 21.72
N VAL A 240 -35.94 -16.71 22.62
CA VAL A 240 -34.60 -17.07 23.10
C VAL A 240 -34.60 -18.46 23.76
N SER A 241 -35.67 -18.82 24.49
CA SER A 241 -35.77 -20.12 25.17
C SER A 241 -35.79 -21.29 24.19
N ALA A 242 -36.67 -21.25 23.18
CA ALA A 242 -36.77 -22.31 22.18
C ALA A 242 -35.47 -22.42 21.39
N HIS A 243 -34.87 -21.29 21.01
CA HIS A 243 -33.59 -21.29 20.30
C HIS A 243 -32.47 -21.95 21.12
N LEU A 244 -32.35 -21.63 22.41
CA LEU A 244 -31.33 -22.23 23.29
C LEU A 244 -31.51 -23.74 23.53
N GLU A 245 -32.74 -24.24 23.50
CA GLU A 245 -33.02 -25.68 23.63
C GLU A 245 -32.45 -26.46 22.45
N GLU A 246 -32.60 -25.93 21.23
CA GLU A 246 -32.12 -26.56 19.98
C GLU A 246 -30.65 -26.26 19.69
N LEU A 247 -30.11 -25.14 20.19
CA LEU A 247 -28.75 -24.69 19.92
C LEU A 247 -27.68 -25.67 20.42
N ASP A 248 -26.70 -25.95 19.56
CA ASP A 248 -25.43 -26.53 19.99
C ASP A 248 -24.63 -25.49 20.78
N TRP A 249 -24.42 -25.74 22.07
CA TRP A 249 -23.70 -24.84 22.98
C TRP A 249 -22.22 -24.66 22.63
N MET A 250 -21.70 -25.42 21.67
CA MET A 250 -20.42 -25.08 21.04
C MET A 250 -20.45 -23.66 20.43
N ASN A 251 -21.59 -23.18 19.93
CA ASN A 251 -21.74 -21.81 19.42
C ASN A 251 -21.68 -20.73 20.52
N LEU A 252 -21.78 -21.12 21.80
CA LEU A 252 -21.64 -20.23 22.96
C LEU A 252 -20.26 -20.36 23.63
N SER A 253 -19.30 -20.99 22.96
CA SER A 253 -17.92 -21.13 23.42
C SER A 253 -16.96 -20.29 22.56
N VAL A 254 -16.02 -19.61 23.21
CA VAL A 254 -14.90 -18.91 22.53
C VAL A 254 -13.85 -19.87 21.97
N ARG A 255 -14.06 -21.18 22.12
CA ARG A 255 -13.24 -22.24 21.55
C ARG A 255 -13.90 -22.92 20.36
N ASN A 256 -14.99 -22.37 19.83
CA ASN A 256 -15.58 -22.84 18.59
C ASN A 256 -14.60 -22.70 17.42
N THR A 257 -14.31 -23.80 16.75
CA THR A 257 -13.43 -23.85 15.58
C THR A 257 -14.20 -23.79 14.26
N ASN A 258 -15.51 -24.04 14.29
CA ASN A 258 -16.37 -24.02 13.12
C ASN A 258 -17.05 -22.65 12.99
N LEU A 259 -16.28 -21.69 12.48
CA LEU A 259 -16.71 -20.29 12.34
C LEU A 259 -16.45 -19.79 10.90
N PRO A 260 -17.37 -19.02 10.30
CA PRO A 260 -17.11 -18.32 9.06
C PRO A 260 -15.89 -17.39 9.17
N THR A 261 -15.11 -17.30 8.10
CA THR A 261 -13.90 -16.47 7.99
C THR A 261 -14.04 -15.53 6.81
N PHE A 262 -13.68 -14.26 7.00
CA PHE A 262 -13.83 -13.21 5.99
C PHE A 262 -12.48 -12.61 5.60
N GLN A 263 -12.38 -12.11 4.38
CA GLN A 263 -11.17 -11.45 3.88
C GLN A 263 -11.15 -9.99 4.32
N LEU A 264 -9.98 -9.47 4.70
CA LEU A 264 -9.82 -8.06 5.05
C LEU A 264 -10.02 -7.17 3.81
N LYS A 265 -10.70 -6.04 3.96
CA LYS A 265 -10.80 -5.01 2.91
C LYS A 265 -9.44 -4.39 2.64
N THR A 266 -9.11 -4.16 1.37
CA THR A 266 -7.82 -3.57 0.95
C THR A 266 -7.55 -2.21 1.63
N SER A 267 -8.59 -1.40 1.82
CA SER A 267 -8.52 -0.12 2.56
C SER A 267 -8.13 -0.31 4.03
N PHE A 268 -8.54 -1.42 4.64
CA PHE A 268 -8.23 -1.73 6.03
C PHE A 268 -6.87 -2.44 6.20
N ILE A 269 -6.30 -3.08 5.16
CA ILE A 269 -5.02 -3.81 5.24
C ILE A 269 -3.89 -2.92 5.81
N SER A 270 -3.75 -1.68 5.32
CA SER A 270 -2.72 -0.75 5.84
C SER A 270 -2.92 -0.37 7.31
N THR A 271 -4.17 -0.35 7.78
CA THR A 271 -4.51 -0.12 9.19
C THR A 271 -4.24 -1.37 10.01
N TYR A 272 -4.68 -2.54 9.53
CA TYR A 272 -4.40 -3.85 10.12
C TYR A 272 -2.90 -4.13 10.27
N GLU A 273 -2.08 -3.77 9.28
CA GLU A 273 -0.62 -3.93 9.30
C GLU A 273 0.06 -3.16 10.44
N LYS A 274 -0.52 -2.05 10.92
CA LYS A 274 -0.03 -1.31 12.10
C LYS A 274 -0.19 -2.12 13.39
N TYR A 275 -1.14 -3.04 13.42
CA TYR A 275 -1.41 -3.90 14.57
C TYR A 275 -0.65 -5.23 14.49
N LEU A 276 -0.09 -5.59 13.33
CA LEU A 276 0.75 -6.79 13.20
C LEU A 276 2.04 -6.66 14.03
N PRO A 277 2.49 -7.74 14.70
CA PRO A 277 3.73 -7.72 15.44
C PRO A 277 4.89 -7.62 14.45
N VAL A 278 5.71 -6.59 14.58
CA VAL A 278 6.93 -6.42 13.78
C VAL A 278 7.80 -7.66 13.93
N ASN A 279 7.92 -8.43 12.84
CA ASN A 279 8.76 -9.62 12.79
C ASN A 279 10.23 -9.21 13.00
N LYS A 280 10.70 -9.35 14.25
CA LYS A 280 12.13 -9.35 14.57
C LYS A 280 12.74 -10.64 14.03
N THR A 281 13.07 -10.67 12.74
CA THR A 281 14.03 -11.65 12.22
C THR A 281 15.40 -11.33 12.83
N ARG A 282 15.73 -12.07 13.89
CA ARG A 282 17.08 -12.19 14.44
C ARG A 282 18.02 -12.71 13.35
N THR A 283 18.71 -11.83 12.65
CA THR A 283 20.02 -12.14 12.09
C THR A 283 21.02 -12.12 13.24
N GLN A 284 21.65 -13.26 13.50
CA GLN A 284 22.76 -13.39 14.43
C GLN A 284 23.95 -12.58 13.89
N PHE A 285 24.06 -11.31 14.28
CA PHE A 285 25.33 -10.59 14.23
C PHE A 285 25.92 -10.50 15.63
N SER A 286 27.17 -10.91 15.70
CA SER A 286 28.07 -10.92 16.85
C SER A 286 27.96 -9.65 17.69
N ARG A 287 27.88 -9.83 19.02
CA ARG A 287 28.00 -8.76 20.02
C ARG A 287 29.38 -8.14 19.92
N ASN A 288 29.47 -6.99 19.26
CA ASN A 288 30.47 -5.98 19.62
C ASN A 288 29.77 -4.85 20.36
N ASN A 289 30.12 -4.74 21.65
CA ASN A 289 29.73 -3.64 22.52
C ASN A 289 30.22 -2.32 21.91
N ILE A 290 29.28 -1.49 21.45
CA ILE A 290 29.49 -0.05 21.30
C ILE A 290 28.67 0.60 22.43
N PRO A 291 29.29 1.42 23.29
CA PRO A 291 28.62 1.97 24.46
C PRO A 291 27.57 2.99 24.03
N VAL A 292 26.30 2.67 24.29
CA VAL A 292 25.21 3.65 24.25
C VAL A 292 25.49 4.66 25.36
N ARG A 293 25.83 5.90 24.98
CA ARG A 293 25.70 7.05 25.87
C ARG A 293 24.23 7.13 26.28
N LYS A 294 23.94 6.81 27.55
CA LYS A 294 22.67 7.17 28.17
C LYS A 294 22.56 8.70 28.17
N SER A 295 21.65 9.25 27.37
CA SER A 295 21.15 10.62 27.59
C SER A 295 20.16 10.54 28.76
N ALA A 296 20.49 11.23 29.85
CA ALA A 296 19.74 11.23 31.10
C ALA A 296 18.51 12.17 31.09
N GLY A 297 18.12 12.75 29.95
CA GLY A 297 17.17 13.88 29.89
C GLY A 297 15.68 13.53 29.86
N TYR A 298 15.27 12.47 29.15
CA TYR A 298 13.85 12.27 28.79
C TYR A 298 12.93 11.93 29.97
N SER A 299 13.45 11.25 31.00
CA SER A 299 12.67 10.88 32.20
C SER A 299 12.49 12.05 33.18
N SER A 300 13.25 13.16 33.03
CA SER A 300 13.15 14.32 33.92
C SER A 300 12.04 15.27 33.47
N LEU A 301 11.98 15.57 32.16
CA LEU A 301 11.01 16.53 31.61
C LEU A 301 9.54 16.09 31.75
N SER A 302 9.22 14.80 31.63
CA SER A 302 7.83 14.32 31.75
C SER A 302 7.26 14.50 33.16
N LYS A 303 8.09 14.41 34.20
CA LYS A 303 7.69 14.66 35.59
C LYS A 303 7.50 16.15 35.87
N ASP A 304 8.30 17.00 35.24
CA ASP A 304 8.21 18.46 35.41
C ASP A 304 6.98 19.04 34.67
N LEU A 305 6.64 18.52 33.48
CA LEU A 305 5.49 18.97 32.68
C LEU A 305 4.13 18.75 33.36
N THR A 306 3.95 17.62 34.05
CA THR A 306 2.68 17.30 34.75
C THR A 306 2.40 18.18 35.97
N SER A 307 3.38 18.98 36.41
CA SER A 307 3.23 19.88 37.55
C SER A 307 2.70 21.27 37.18
N ILE A 308 2.60 21.57 35.88
CA ILE A 308 2.21 22.88 35.33
C ILE A 308 0.70 23.07 35.45
N LYS A 309 0.27 24.22 35.99
CA LYS A 309 -1.14 24.51 36.32
C LYS A 309 -1.72 25.71 35.58
N SER A 310 -0.91 26.46 34.85
CA SER A 310 -1.33 27.68 34.16
C SER A 310 -0.63 27.84 32.81
N GLN A 311 -1.23 28.66 31.94
CA GLN A 311 -0.64 29.02 30.65
C GLN A 311 0.67 29.79 30.85
N GLU A 312 0.74 30.67 31.86
CA GLU A 312 1.92 31.46 32.18
C GLU A 312 3.12 30.59 32.58
N GLU A 313 2.88 29.53 33.36
CA GLU A 313 3.92 28.55 33.74
C GLU A 313 4.42 27.77 32.51
N LEU A 314 3.51 27.33 31.64
CA LEU A 314 3.86 26.64 30.39
C LEU A 314 4.67 27.54 29.45
N ASP A 315 4.29 28.81 29.33
CA ASP A 315 4.96 29.80 28.50
C ASP A 315 6.36 30.10 29.02
N SER A 316 6.51 30.25 30.34
CA SER A 316 7.82 30.43 30.97
C SER A 316 8.73 29.23 30.71
N LEU A 317 8.23 28.00 30.85
CA LEU A 317 9.01 26.79 30.62
C LEU A 317 9.39 26.61 29.15
N TYR A 318 8.46 26.90 28.23
CA TYR A 318 8.73 26.84 26.80
C TYR A 318 9.78 27.88 26.37
N ASN A 319 9.73 29.09 26.93
CA ASN A 319 10.74 30.11 26.67
C ASN A 319 12.11 29.72 27.22
N GLU A 320 12.18 29.18 28.45
CA GLU A 320 13.43 28.67 29.02
C GLU A 320 14.01 27.51 28.20
N PHE A 321 13.17 26.61 27.69
CA PHE A 321 13.58 25.57 26.76
C PHE A 321 14.14 26.16 25.46
N MET A 322 13.42 27.10 24.83
CA MET A 322 13.88 27.77 23.61
C MET A 322 15.19 28.53 23.80
N ASP A 323 15.39 29.17 24.96
CA ASP A 323 16.63 29.88 25.32
C ASP A 323 17.79 28.93 25.62
N SER A 324 17.50 27.69 26.04
CA SER A 324 18.51 26.65 26.25
C SER A 324 19.04 26.03 24.95
N LEU A 325 18.26 26.11 23.85
CA LEU A 325 18.64 25.58 22.55
C LEU A 325 19.75 26.42 21.93
N THR A 326 20.79 25.75 21.45
CA THR A 326 21.94 26.43 20.84
C THR A 326 21.82 26.44 19.33
N ALA A 327 22.73 27.14 18.65
CA ALA A 327 22.77 27.17 17.19
C ALA A 327 23.07 25.78 16.56
N ASN A 328 23.53 24.81 17.34
CA ASN A 328 23.69 23.40 16.94
C ASN A 328 22.37 22.61 16.95
N ASP A 329 21.33 23.13 17.58
CA ASP A 329 20.01 22.50 17.72
C ASP A 329 19.01 22.98 16.65
N HIS A 330 19.52 23.38 15.48
CA HIS A 330 18.74 24.04 14.42
C HIS A 330 17.50 23.26 13.97
N LYS A 331 17.59 21.92 13.96
CA LYS A 331 16.46 21.04 13.64
C LYS A 331 15.34 21.14 14.69
N LEU A 332 15.68 21.24 15.97
CA LEU A 332 14.73 21.43 17.07
C LEU A 332 14.11 22.82 17.03
N ILE A 333 14.94 23.86 16.87
CA ILE A 333 14.50 25.25 16.78
C ILE A 333 13.52 25.44 15.61
N SER A 334 13.86 24.88 14.44
CA SER A 334 13.01 24.96 13.25
C SER A 334 11.69 24.22 13.47
N ALA A 335 11.71 23.03 14.08
CA ALA A 335 10.49 22.30 14.40
C ALA A 335 9.57 23.06 15.36
N CYS A 336 10.12 23.64 16.43
CA CYS A 336 9.37 24.49 17.36
C CYS A 336 8.72 25.67 16.64
N LYS A 337 9.52 26.47 15.93
CA LYS A 337 9.04 27.70 15.27
C LYS A 337 7.99 27.40 14.19
N MET A 338 8.24 26.41 13.31
CA MET A 338 7.32 26.07 12.23
C MET A 338 6.00 25.49 12.74
N THR A 339 6.01 24.82 13.89
CA THR A 339 4.80 24.29 14.51
C THR A 339 3.92 25.41 15.07
N MET A 340 4.51 26.44 15.69
CA MET A 340 3.75 27.53 16.32
C MET A 340 2.95 28.40 15.34
N ILE A 341 3.29 28.39 14.05
CA ILE A 341 2.60 29.20 13.01
C ILE A 341 1.52 28.44 12.24
N LEU A 342 1.32 27.15 12.53
CA LEU A 342 0.21 26.41 11.93
C LEU A 342 -1.12 27.04 12.39
N PRO A 343 -2.11 27.22 11.50
CA PRO A 343 -3.37 27.88 11.85
C PRO A 343 -4.26 26.98 12.74
N SER A 344 -5.35 27.54 13.26
CA SER A 344 -6.30 26.83 14.13
C SER A 344 -6.93 25.59 13.49
N GLU A 345 -6.84 25.41 12.17
CA GLU A 345 -7.19 24.14 11.52
C GLU A 345 -6.34 22.95 11.98
N TYR A 346 -5.21 23.17 12.66
CA TYR A 346 -4.31 22.13 13.16
C TYR A 346 -4.36 21.92 14.67
N TYR A 347 -5.01 22.81 15.44
CA TYR A 347 -5.13 22.68 16.90
C TYR A 347 -6.51 23.02 17.47
N GLY A 348 -7.41 23.63 16.69
CA GLY A 348 -8.73 24.06 17.10
C GLY A 348 -9.78 22.95 17.08
N ASN A 349 -11.04 23.29 17.37
CA ASN A 349 -12.11 22.31 17.43
C ASN A 349 -12.32 21.62 16.06
N GLY A 350 -12.35 20.28 16.06
CA GLY A 350 -12.47 19.46 14.85
C GLY A 350 -11.16 19.18 14.10
N SER A 351 -10.00 19.62 14.62
CA SER A 351 -8.70 19.43 13.96
C SER A 351 -7.98 18.13 14.29
N TYR A 352 -8.60 17.14 14.94
CA TYR A 352 -7.90 16.00 15.56
C TYR A 352 -6.94 15.27 14.60
N ASP A 353 -7.35 14.98 13.36
CA ASP A 353 -6.49 14.33 12.35
C ASP A 353 -5.24 15.18 12.02
N LYS A 354 -5.40 16.50 11.84
CA LYS A 354 -4.28 17.40 11.58
C LYS A 354 -3.41 17.62 12.81
N TRP A 355 -4.02 17.71 13.98
CA TRP A 355 -3.37 17.85 15.28
C TRP A 355 -2.44 16.66 15.53
N ILE A 356 -2.96 15.43 15.53
CA ILE A 356 -2.16 14.25 15.84
C ILE A 356 -1.02 14.02 14.82
N ARG A 357 -1.19 14.43 13.56
CA ARG A 357 -0.13 14.41 12.54
C ARG A 357 1.04 15.33 12.88
N VAL A 358 0.79 16.47 13.52
CA VAL A 358 1.84 17.37 14.03
C VAL A 358 2.60 16.70 15.18
N CYS A 359 1.93 15.97 16.07
CA CYS A 359 2.58 15.13 17.09
C CYS A 359 3.53 14.11 16.46
N TRP A 360 3.06 13.36 15.46
CA TRP A 360 3.86 12.37 14.74
C TRP A 360 5.09 13.02 14.09
N ALA A 361 4.89 14.14 13.41
CA ALA A 361 5.95 14.86 12.73
C ALA A 361 7.03 15.40 13.70
N LEU A 362 6.62 15.93 14.86
CA LEU A 362 7.53 16.38 15.91
C LEU A 362 8.29 15.22 16.54
N LYS A 363 7.60 14.14 16.93
CA LYS A 363 8.24 12.98 17.59
C LYS A 363 9.20 12.24 16.68
N ASN A 364 8.87 12.11 15.40
CA ASN A 364 9.78 11.57 14.38
C ASN A 364 10.97 12.50 14.11
N THR A 365 10.81 13.81 14.35
CA THR A 365 11.89 14.79 14.18
C THR A 365 12.90 14.73 15.33
N SER A 366 12.41 14.71 16.58
CA SER A 366 13.17 14.45 17.80
C SER A 366 12.24 14.15 18.96
N LEU A 367 12.71 13.32 19.90
CA LEU A 367 12.02 13.07 21.17
C LEU A 367 11.98 14.32 22.06
N ASP A 368 12.94 15.24 21.93
CA ASP A 368 13.04 16.43 22.78
C ASP A 368 11.96 17.50 22.48
N LEU A 369 11.08 17.26 21.50
CA LEU A 369 10.05 18.20 21.05
C LEU A 369 8.69 18.04 21.75
N LEU A 370 8.59 17.23 22.79
CA LEU A 370 7.36 17.04 23.58
C LEU A 370 6.82 18.38 24.13
N LEU A 371 7.69 19.23 24.68
CA LEU A 371 7.28 20.52 25.21
C LEU A 371 6.75 21.45 24.11
N ALA A 372 7.31 21.38 22.89
CA ALA A 372 6.79 22.12 21.74
C ALA A 372 5.41 21.62 21.30
N TRP A 373 5.17 20.31 21.38
CA TRP A 373 3.85 19.72 21.12
C TRP A 373 2.79 20.15 22.14
N VAL A 374 3.14 20.15 23.43
CA VAL A 374 2.24 20.63 24.50
C VAL A 374 1.94 22.12 24.33
N LYS A 375 2.97 22.94 24.08
CA LYS A 375 2.81 24.37 23.84
C LYS A 375 1.94 24.65 22.61
N PHE A 376 2.13 23.89 21.53
CA PHE A 376 1.31 23.99 20.32
C PHE A 376 -0.16 23.71 20.61
N SER A 377 -0.42 22.64 21.34
CA SER A 377 -1.76 22.20 21.72
C SER A 377 -2.45 23.20 22.65
N SER A 378 -1.70 23.93 23.48
CA SER A 378 -2.25 24.97 24.36
C SER A 378 -2.86 26.19 23.65
N GLN A 379 -2.67 26.32 22.33
CA GLN A 379 -3.24 27.43 21.54
C GLN A 379 -4.76 27.32 21.36
N THR A 380 -5.37 26.15 21.65
CA THR A 380 -6.82 26.03 21.61
C THR A 380 -7.49 26.60 22.84
N ALA A 381 -8.62 27.28 22.66
CA ALA A 381 -9.42 27.82 23.77
C ALA A 381 -10.00 26.71 24.68
N SER A 382 -10.04 25.46 24.21
CA SER A 382 -10.51 24.30 24.98
C SER A 382 -9.42 23.64 25.85
N PHE A 383 -8.17 24.12 25.84
CA PHE A 383 -7.07 23.51 26.58
C PHE A 383 -7.26 23.68 28.10
N ARG A 384 -7.16 22.57 28.86
CA ARG A 384 -7.37 22.54 30.32
C ARG A 384 -6.12 22.08 31.04
N PHE A 385 -5.66 22.85 32.02
CA PHE A 385 -4.50 22.50 32.85
C PHE A 385 -4.96 21.74 34.11
N PRO A 386 -4.29 20.63 34.50
CA PRO A 386 -3.20 19.93 33.80
C PRO A 386 -3.69 18.85 32.82
N ASP A 387 -5.00 18.59 32.74
CA ASP A 387 -5.59 17.43 32.04
C ASP A 387 -5.16 17.32 30.56
N SER A 388 -5.18 18.43 29.82
CA SER A 388 -4.74 18.47 28.42
C SER A 388 -3.23 18.29 28.25
N ILE A 389 -2.42 18.59 29.27
CA ILE A 389 -0.98 18.25 29.25
C ILE A 389 -0.81 16.74 29.38
N MET A 390 -1.58 16.09 30.27
CA MET A 390 -1.55 14.64 30.42
C MET A 390 -1.97 13.94 29.13
N GLU A 391 -3.04 14.42 28.49
CA GLU A 391 -3.46 13.93 27.17
C GLU A 391 -2.35 14.07 26.12
N CYS A 392 -1.67 15.22 26.08
CA CYS A 392 -0.55 15.43 25.16
C CYS A 392 0.61 14.46 25.43
N ILE A 393 0.94 14.19 26.70
CA ILE A 393 2.01 13.24 27.08
C ILE A 393 1.61 11.82 26.71
N GLU A 394 0.36 11.42 26.99
CA GLU A 394 -0.15 10.10 26.63
C GLU A 394 -0.10 9.89 25.12
N LYS A 395 -0.63 10.84 24.33
CA LYS A 395 -0.58 10.78 22.86
C LYS A 395 0.84 10.79 22.32
N TRP A 396 1.71 11.58 22.95
CA TRP A 396 3.12 11.57 22.60
C TRP A 396 3.72 10.19 22.85
N ASP A 397 3.56 9.60 24.04
CA ASP A 397 4.13 8.29 24.40
C ASP A 397 3.54 7.13 23.57
N GLU A 398 2.25 7.18 23.23
CA GLU A 398 1.57 6.26 22.30
C GLU A 398 2.16 6.30 20.88
N THR A 399 2.67 7.46 20.46
CA THR A 399 3.23 7.64 19.12
C THR A 399 4.57 6.90 19.00
N ALA A 400 4.68 5.91 18.11
CA ALA A 400 5.97 5.26 17.82
C ALA A 400 6.81 6.10 16.83
N VAL A 401 8.13 6.17 17.05
CA VAL A 401 9.06 6.79 16.08
C VAL A 401 9.18 5.88 14.86
N GLN A 402 8.85 6.41 13.68
CA GLN A 402 8.89 5.68 12.40
C GLN A 402 10.20 5.97 11.66
N SER A 403 10.97 4.94 11.33
CA SER A 403 12.31 5.08 10.72
C SER A 403 12.31 5.18 9.19
N ASP A 404 11.20 4.87 8.50
CA ASP A 404 11.05 4.98 7.04
C ASP A 404 9.63 5.46 6.71
N GLY A 405 9.49 6.45 5.83
CA GLY A 405 8.19 6.97 5.35
C GLY A 405 7.32 7.77 6.33
N GLY A 406 7.78 8.05 7.57
CA GLY A 406 7.00 8.80 8.56
C GLY A 406 6.93 10.32 8.30
N LEU A 407 5.90 10.99 8.83
CA LEU A 407 5.82 12.46 8.83
C LEU A 407 7.01 13.03 9.62
N THR A 408 7.63 14.10 9.13
CA THR A 408 8.81 14.72 9.77
C THR A 408 8.71 16.25 9.76
N LEU A 409 9.78 16.93 10.18
CA LEU A 409 9.94 18.38 10.01
C LEU A 409 9.62 18.84 8.58
N GLY A 410 9.92 18.04 7.55
CA GLY A 410 9.55 18.36 6.17
C GLY A 410 8.04 18.53 5.99
N SER A 411 7.23 17.69 6.64
CA SER A 411 5.77 17.77 6.62
C SER A 411 5.26 19.03 7.33
N ILE A 412 5.82 19.37 8.49
CA ILE A 412 5.48 20.60 9.23
C ILE A 412 5.82 21.83 8.39
N CYS A 413 7.01 21.86 7.78
CA CYS A 413 7.43 22.93 6.88
C CYS A 413 6.49 23.06 5.68
N HIS A 414 6.07 21.94 5.07
CA HIS A 414 5.13 21.95 3.95
C HIS A 414 3.75 22.49 4.36
N TRP A 415 3.22 22.07 5.52
CA TRP A 415 1.95 22.58 6.05
C TRP A 415 2.02 24.06 6.36
N ALA A 416 3.11 24.52 6.99
CA ALA A 416 3.34 25.93 7.28
C ALA A 416 3.47 26.75 5.98
N LYS A 417 4.23 26.28 4.99
CA LYS A 417 4.40 26.93 3.68
C LYS A 417 3.09 27.07 2.91
N THR A 418 2.23 26.06 2.98
CA THR A 418 0.95 26.05 2.27
C THR A 418 -0.12 26.87 3.01
N SER A 419 -0.21 26.73 4.33
CA SER A 419 -1.30 27.32 5.12
C SER A 419 -1.00 28.74 5.62
N ASN A 420 0.27 29.07 5.83
CA ASN A 420 0.73 30.38 6.33
C ASN A 420 2.04 30.83 5.66
N PRO A 421 2.02 31.13 4.34
CA PRO A 421 3.23 31.37 3.55
C PRO A 421 4.04 32.60 3.98
N THR A 422 3.41 33.60 4.61
CA THR A 422 4.08 34.83 5.05
C THR A 422 4.91 34.58 6.30
N GLU A 423 4.30 34.06 7.37
CA GLU A 423 5.03 33.77 8.62
C GLU A 423 6.02 32.62 8.44
N TYR A 424 5.72 31.64 7.57
CA TYR A 424 6.68 30.61 7.19
C TYR A 424 7.95 31.23 6.58
N LYS A 425 7.79 32.19 5.65
CA LYS A 425 8.93 32.90 5.07
C LYS A 425 9.65 33.72 6.13
N ASP A 426 8.95 34.36 7.06
CA ASP A 426 9.59 35.15 8.12
C ASP A 426 10.41 34.28 9.08
N ILE A 427 9.91 33.10 9.47
CA ILE A 427 10.65 32.14 10.30
C ILE A 427 11.82 31.55 9.53
N LEU A 428 11.63 31.18 8.26
CA LEU A 428 12.70 30.69 7.41
C LEU A 428 13.78 31.76 7.28
N ASN A 429 13.39 33.01 7.03
CA ASN A 429 14.29 34.15 7.00
C ASN A 429 15.01 34.31 8.33
N GLN A 430 14.33 34.27 9.48
CA GLN A 430 14.97 34.32 10.80
C GLN A 430 15.94 33.15 11.04
N SER A 431 15.61 31.96 10.56
CA SER A 431 16.45 30.75 10.69
C SER A 431 17.70 30.83 9.80
N ILE A 432 17.53 31.32 8.57
CA ILE A 432 18.61 31.65 7.64
C ILE A 432 19.49 32.74 8.25
N TYR A 433 18.89 33.84 8.73
CA TYR A 433 19.61 34.93 9.38
C TYR A 433 20.31 34.48 10.66
N ALA A 434 19.74 33.56 11.44
CA ALA A 434 20.40 32.98 12.61
C ALA A 434 21.62 32.13 12.22
N LYS A 435 21.53 31.35 11.13
CA LYS A 435 22.68 30.59 10.60
C LYS A 435 23.76 31.50 10.01
N ILE A 436 23.36 32.57 9.34
CA ILE A 436 24.26 33.65 8.90
C ILE A 436 24.91 34.31 10.13
N GLU A 437 24.16 34.58 11.17
CA GLU A 437 24.68 35.21 12.39
C GLU A 437 25.67 34.29 13.12
N GLN A 438 25.37 32.99 13.19
CA GLN A 438 26.27 31.98 13.73
C GLN A 438 27.60 31.93 12.95
N SER A 439 27.52 31.90 11.62
CA SER A 439 28.72 31.86 10.77
C SER A 439 29.58 33.13 10.92
N ILE A 440 28.93 34.30 11.04
CA ILE A 440 29.60 35.58 11.32
C ILE A 440 30.31 35.51 12.67
N ASN A 441 29.62 35.05 13.73
CA ASN A 441 30.21 34.96 15.07
C ASN A 441 31.40 33.99 15.12
N TYR A 442 31.34 32.85 14.43
CA TYR A 442 32.50 31.95 14.30
C TYR A 442 33.65 32.60 13.52
N ALA A 443 33.35 33.32 12.44
CA ALA A 443 34.36 34.05 11.67
C ALA A 443 35.04 35.16 12.52
N VAL A 444 34.27 35.86 13.37
CA VAL A 444 34.80 36.84 14.33
C VAL A 444 35.69 36.18 15.37
N GLN A 445 35.24 35.08 15.99
CA GLN A 445 36.05 34.34 16.97
C GLN A 445 37.36 33.84 16.36
N ASN A 446 37.31 33.29 15.14
CA ASN A 446 38.48 32.83 14.41
C ASN A 446 39.45 33.96 14.04
N SER A 447 38.94 35.16 13.78
CA SER A 447 39.77 36.35 13.53
C SER A 447 40.56 36.77 14.77
N ASN A 448 39.98 36.58 15.96
CA ASN A 448 40.60 36.93 17.24
C ASN A 448 41.62 35.89 17.73
N LEU A 449 41.41 34.60 17.46
CA LEU A 449 42.23 33.50 18.00
C LEU A 449 43.52 33.21 17.21
N ASN A 450 43.56 33.47 15.90
CA ASN A 450 44.59 32.88 15.03
C ASN A 450 45.49 33.87 14.28
N ASN A 451 45.34 35.20 14.45
CA ASN A 451 46.03 36.20 13.60
C ASN A 451 45.88 35.92 12.08
N LYS A 452 44.90 35.12 11.67
CA LYS A 452 44.62 34.80 10.27
C LYS A 452 43.87 35.98 9.66
N LYS A 453 44.47 36.60 8.65
CA LYS A 453 44.06 37.88 8.04
C LYS A 453 42.65 37.93 7.42
N ASN A 454 41.94 36.81 7.27
CA ASN A 454 40.79 36.75 6.37
C ASN A 454 39.41 36.84 7.06
N GLY A 455 39.28 36.49 8.34
CA GLY A 455 38.00 36.62 9.08
C GLY A 455 36.80 35.98 8.38
N ILE A 456 36.91 34.72 7.96
CA ILE A 456 35.85 33.91 7.33
C ILE A 456 35.66 32.59 8.11
N CYS A 457 34.43 32.05 8.09
CA CYS A 457 34.09 30.74 8.62
C CYS A 457 34.43 29.62 7.62
N GLY A 458 34.22 28.35 8.01
CA GLY A 458 34.53 27.20 7.15
C GLY A 458 33.46 26.92 6.11
N ASP A 459 33.79 26.08 5.13
CA ASP A 459 32.86 25.67 4.06
C ASP A 459 31.63 24.92 4.61
N ALA A 460 31.79 24.18 5.71
CA ALA A 460 30.69 23.51 6.41
C ALA A 460 29.65 24.50 6.96
N ASP A 461 30.09 25.64 7.51
CA ASP A 461 29.17 26.68 8.02
C ASP A 461 28.33 27.27 6.87
N PHE A 462 28.94 27.48 5.70
CA PHE A 462 28.22 27.93 4.51
C PHE A 462 27.28 26.86 3.94
N ALA A 463 27.66 25.59 4.01
CA ALA A 463 26.77 24.48 3.64
C ALA A 463 25.52 24.44 4.52
N GLU A 464 25.65 24.71 5.83
CA GLU A 464 24.48 24.82 6.74
C GLU A 464 23.54 25.97 6.34
N VAL A 465 24.11 27.13 6.00
CA VAL A 465 23.30 28.27 5.52
C VAL A 465 22.62 27.91 4.20
N LEU A 466 23.32 27.24 3.28
CA LEU A 466 22.75 26.82 2.00
C LEU A 466 21.61 25.82 2.18
N PHE A 467 21.79 24.87 3.10
CA PHE A 467 20.76 23.90 3.46
C PHE A 467 19.55 24.57 4.11
N ALA A 468 19.75 25.53 5.01
CA ALA A 468 18.66 26.32 5.58
C ALA A 468 17.90 27.12 4.51
N MET A 469 18.58 27.57 3.44
CA MET A 469 17.96 28.32 2.35
C MET A 469 17.22 27.45 1.33
N LYS A 470 17.69 26.23 1.07
CA LYS A 470 17.31 25.44 -0.12
C LYS A 470 17.09 23.94 0.12
N GLY A 471 17.15 23.48 1.36
CA GLY A 471 17.06 22.06 1.74
C GLY A 471 15.73 21.38 1.42
N ASP A 472 14.64 22.14 1.22
CA ASP A 472 13.33 21.63 0.78
C ASP A 472 13.18 21.54 -0.74
N GLU A 473 14.06 22.20 -1.50
CA GLU A 473 14.00 22.28 -2.96
C GLU A 473 14.97 21.32 -3.65
N TYR A 474 16.08 20.95 -3.02
CA TYR A 474 17.16 20.20 -3.68
C TYR A 474 17.48 18.88 -2.95
N VAL A 475 17.90 17.89 -3.73
CA VAL A 475 18.36 16.60 -3.22
C VAL A 475 19.65 16.19 -3.94
N SER A 476 20.61 15.67 -3.19
CA SER A 476 21.80 15.00 -3.70
C SER A 476 21.52 13.49 -3.73
N ALA A 477 21.51 12.90 -4.93
CA ALA A 477 21.23 11.48 -5.13
C ALA A 477 22.48 10.59 -5.00
N GLY A 478 23.68 11.18 -4.81
CA GLY A 478 24.93 10.44 -4.74
C GLY A 478 26.08 11.20 -4.08
N ILE A 479 26.80 10.51 -3.19
CA ILE A 479 28.04 11.03 -2.57
C ILE A 479 29.25 10.82 -3.48
N LYS A 480 29.26 9.78 -4.32
CA LYS A 480 30.36 9.53 -5.27
C LYS A 480 30.09 10.14 -6.66
N SER A 481 28.88 9.99 -7.18
CA SER A 481 28.41 10.66 -8.41
C SER A 481 27.85 12.04 -8.08
N VAL A 482 28.25 13.09 -8.81
CA VAL A 482 27.71 14.45 -8.63
C VAL A 482 26.37 14.56 -9.34
N LEU A 483 25.32 13.98 -8.75
CA LEU A 483 23.97 13.99 -9.30
C LEU A 483 23.01 14.69 -8.32
N TRP A 484 22.43 15.79 -8.78
CA TRP A 484 21.49 16.61 -8.02
C TRP A 484 20.14 16.63 -8.70
N TYR A 485 19.09 16.70 -7.90
CA TYR A 485 17.72 16.89 -8.31
C TYR A 485 17.15 18.13 -7.65
N ARG A 486 16.21 18.78 -8.34
CA ARG A 486 15.44 19.90 -7.81
C ARG A 486 13.96 19.58 -7.88
N PHE A 487 13.25 19.73 -6.78
CA PHE A 487 11.80 19.64 -6.75
C PHE A 487 11.17 20.93 -7.28
N VAL A 488 10.56 20.88 -8.45
CA VAL A 488 9.91 22.00 -9.14
C VAL A 488 8.78 21.48 -10.03
N ASN A 489 7.72 22.27 -10.22
CA ASN A 489 6.58 21.87 -11.06
C ASN A 489 6.00 20.50 -10.69
N HIS A 490 5.85 20.24 -9.38
CA HIS A 490 5.28 19.00 -8.83
C HIS A 490 6.12 17.72 -9.02
N ARG A 491 7.38 17.83 -9.47
CA ARG A 491 8.27 16.68 -9.69
C ARG A 491 9.74 17.02 -9.43
N TYR A 492 10.62 16.04 -9.48
CA TYR A 492 12.07 16.22 -9.47
C TYR A 492 12.61 16.38 -10.89
N GLU A 493 13.35 17.46 -11.13
CA GLU A 493 14.11 17.66 -12.36
C GLU A 493 15.60 17.48 -12.10
N VAL A 494 16.31 16.89 -13.06
CA VAL A 494 17.77 16.73 -12.98
C VAL A 494 18.42 18.11 -13.02
N CYS A 495 19.24 18.41 -12.00
CA CYS A 495 20.03 19.62 -11.93
C CYS A 495 21.51 19.24 -12.10
N GLU A 496 22.02 19.26 -13.33
CA GLU A 496 23.40 18.89 -13.61
C GLU A 496 24.39 19.65 -12.72
N SER A 497 25.23 18.90 -12.00
CA SER A 497 26.23 19.40 -11.05
C SER A 497 25.71 20.37 -9.97
N GLY A 498 24.39 20.44 -9.74
CA GLY A 498 23.80 21.39 -8.79
C GLY A 498 23.95 22.86 -9.23
N THR A 499 24.00 23.13 -10.54
CA THR A 499 24.33 24.45 -11.09
C THR A 499 23.40 25.57 -10.59
N SER A 500 22.08 25.34 -10.52
CA SER A 500 21.15 26.34 -10.00
C SER A 500 21.33 26.57 -8.50
N LEU A 501 21.55 25.52 -7.71
CA LEU A 501 21.87 25.63 -6.28
C LEU A 501 23.18 26.39 -6.05
N ARG A 502 24.20 26.14 -6.88
CA ARG A 502 25.48 26.87 -6.84
C ARG A 502 25.32 28.36 -7.16
N ASN A 503 24.37 28.72 -8.03
CA ASN A 503 24.06 30.12 -8.33
C ASN A 503 23.40 30.83 -7.14
N GLU A 504 22.61 30.12 -6.33
CA GLU A 504 22.04 30.67 -5.09
C GLU A 504 23.12 31.10 -4.08
N ILE A 505 24.28 30.42 -4.06
CA ILE A 505 25.41 30.81 -3.21
C ILE A 505 25.95 32.20 -3.64
N GLY A 506 26.20 32.37 -4.95
CA GLY A 506 26.77 33.60 -5.49
C GLY A 506 25.78 34.75 -5.65
N GLY A 507 24.48 34.46 -5.68
CA GLY A 507 23.39 35.43 -5.79
C GLY A 507 22.74 35.71 -4.44
N THR A 508 21.81 34.86 -4.04
CA THR A 508 20.93 35.06 -2.87
C THR A 508 21.72 35.05 -1.56
N MET A 509 22.52 34.01 -1.28
CA MET A 509 23.27 33.90 -0.02
C MET A 509 24.24 35.06 0.14
N ARG A 510 25.00 35.34 -0.92
CA ARG A 510 25.91 36.48 -0.98
C ARG A 510 25.23 37.81 -0.69
N SER A 511 24.02 38.01 -1.22
CA SER A 511 23.24 39.23 -0.98
C SER A 511 22.80 39.37 0.48
N LEU A 512 22.41 38.27 1.13
CA LEU A 512 22.03 38.27 2.55
C LEU A 512 23.19 38.67 3.48
N TYR A 513 24.41 38.19 3.23
CA TYR A 513 25.59 38.65 3.99
C TYR A 513 25.89 40.14 3.74
N ASN A 514 25.68 40.65 2.53
CA ASN A 514 25.86 42.07 2.24
C ASN A 514 24.84 42.94 2.99
N GLN A 515 23.59 42.48 3.08
CA GLN A 515 22.55 43.15 3.88
C GLN A 515 22.95 43.22 5.36
N LYS A 516 23.41 42.10 5.94
CA LYS A 516 23.92 42.07 7.32
C LYS A 516 25.12 43.00 7.53
N ALA A 517 26.00 43.13 6.54
CA ALA A 517 27.11 44.09 6.60
C ALA A 517 26.60 45.54 6.74
N GLN A 518 25.54 45.90 5.99
CA GLN A 518 24.93 47.23 6.03
C GLN A 518 24.24 47.50 7.37
N GLU A 519 23.54 46.51 7.92
CA GLU A 519 22.90 46.57 9.25
C GLU A 519 23.93 46.88 10.34
N TYR A 520 25.05 46.14 10.39
CA TYR A 520 26.12 46.38 11.36
C TYR A 520 26.81 47.74 11.21
N LEU A 521 26.95 48.24 9.98
CA LEU A 521 27.48 49.58 9.74
C LEU A 521 26.52 50.65 10.27
N HIS A 522 25.21 50.47 10.05
CA HIS A 522 24.19 51.38 10.55
C HIS A 522 24.15 51.41 12.08
N GLU A 523 24.18 50.24 12.73
CA GLU A 523 24.23 50.13 14.20
C GLU A 523 25.45 50.86 14.80
N SER A 524 26.60 50.80 14.12
CA SER A 524 27.82 51.48 14.58
C SER A 524 27.79 53.02 14.46
N THR A 525 26.78 53.61 13.81
CA THR A 525 26.68 55.06 13.56
C THR A 525 25.61 55.78 14.39
N PHE A 526 24.73 55.06 15.10
CA PHE A 526 23.59 55.66 15.82
C PHE A 526 23.72 55.68 17.36
N GLN A 527 24.81 55.20 17.95
CA GLN A 527 25.04 55.26 19.41
C GLN A 527 25.67 56.62 19.84
N PRO A 528 25.23 57.23 20.96
CA PRO A 528 25.70 58.56 21.39
C PRO A 528 27.20 58.61 21.72
N ASP A 529 27.83 59.75 21.40
CA ASP A 529 29.28 60.02 21.31
C ASP A 529 30.14 59.80 22.57
N ASP A 530 29.54 59.43 23.71
CA ASP A 530 30.27 59.30 24.97
C ASP A 530 30.53 57.82 25.33
N ALA A 531 31.76 57.43 25.03
CA ALA A 531 32.43 56.13 25.21
C ALA A 531 32.43 55.24 23.95
N GLU A 532 33.65 54.95 23.50
CA GLU A 532 34.01 53.89 22.57
C GLU A 532 33.56 52.53 23.16
N SER A 533 32.25 52.25 23.08
CA SER A 533 31.66 51.03 23.61
C SER A 533 32.23 49.82 22.87
N LYS A 534 32.60 48.77 23.61
CA LYS A 534 33.04 47.49 23.03
C LYS A 534 32.05 46.94 21.99
N GLU A 535 30.78 47.33 22.09
CA GLU A 535 29.72 46.96 21.13
C GLU A 535 29.89 47.64 19.77
N ASN A 536 30.25 48.93 19.72
CA ASN A 536 30.48 49.65 18.46
C ASN A 536 31.68 49.07 17.68
N GLU A 537 32.75 48.71 18.40
CA GLU A 537 33.92 48.09 17.79
C GLU A 537 33.60 46.67 17.29
N LEU A 538 32.80 45.92 18.05
CA LEU A 538 32.32 44.59 17.63
C LEU A 538 31.44 44.67 16.37
N ALA A 539 30.53 45.64 16.27
CA ALA A 539 29.69 45.85 15.09
C ALA A 539 30.54 46.14 13.83
N LYS A 540 31.57 47.00 13.94
CA LYS A 540 32.51 47.25 12.84
C LYS A 540 33.28 45.99 12.41
N ILE A 541 33.70 45.16 13.38
CA ILE A 541 34.36 43.88 13.11
C ILE A 541 33.41 42.92 12.36
N LYS A 542 32.16 42.79 12.81
CA LYS A 542 31.14 41.96 12.16
C LYS A 542 30.83 42.43 10.74
N ALA A 543 30.70 43.73 10.51
CA ALA A 543 30.52 44.29 9.16
C ALA A 543 31.69 43.93 8.22
N LYS A 544 32.93 44.05 8.70
CA LYS A 544 34.13 43.68 7.93
C LYS A 544 34.17 42.19 7.60
N VAL A 545 33.80 41.33 8.56
CA VAL A 545 33.66 39.88 8.34
C VAL A 545 32.63 39.59 7.24
N CYS A 546 31.46 40.21 7.30
CA CYS A 546 30.42 40.05 6.27
C CYS A 546 30.91 40.44 4.88
N MET A 547 31.69 41.52 4.77
CA MET A 547 32.28 41.95 3.48
C MET A 547 33.35 40.97 2.98
N ASN A 548 34.12 40.35 3.88
CA ASN A 548 35.08 39.30 3.50
C ASN A 548 34.35 38.05 3.00
N VAL A 549 33.27 37.64 3.68
CA VAL A 549 32.39 36.55 3.24
C VAL A 549 31.75 36.88 1.89
N PHE A 550 31.25 38.10 1.69
CA PHE A 550 30.71 38.56 0.41
C PHE A 550 31.70 38.41 -0.74
N ALA A 551 32.98 38.73 -0.52
CA ALA A 551 34.03 38.53 -1.51
C ALA A 551 34.33 37.04 -1.76
N HIS A 552 34.28 36.22 -0.70
CA HIS A 552 34.51 34.77 -0.75
C HIS A 552 33.42 34.04 -1.54
N LEU A 553 32.14 34.28 -1.23
CA LEU A 553 31.00 33.68 -1.94
C LEU A 553 30.91 34.07 -3.43
N GLY A 554 31.62 35.13 -3.84
CA GLY A 554 31.75 35.53 -5.24
C GLY A 554 32.75 34.68 -6.05
N LYS A 555 33.69 33.98 -5.40
CA LYS A 555 34.74 33.21 -6.09
C LYS A 555 34.23 31.86 -6.57
N THR A 556 34.73 31.41 -7.72
CA THR A 556 34.30 30.14 -8.34
C THR A 556 34.73 28.93 -7.53
N THR A 557 35.98 28.91 -7.05
CA THR A 557 36.59 27.83 -6.26
C THR A 557 35.88 27.64 -4.92
N ASP A 558 35.57 28.75 -4.26
CA ASP A 558 34.99 28.72 -2.92
C ASP A 558 33.54 28.20 -2.98
N ARG A 559 32.77 28.63 -3.99
CA ARG A 559 31.45 28.06 -4.28
C ARG A 559 31.50 26.56 -4.60
N GLU A 560 32.57 26.08 -5.20
CA GLU A 560 32.74 24.65 -5.49
C GLU A 560 33.02 23.84 -4.22
N HIS A 561 33.87 24.34 -3.32
CA HIS A 561 34.10 23.72 -2.01
C HIS A 561 32.83 23.68 -1.16
N ILE A 562 32.05 24.77 -1.11
CA ILE A 562 30.76 24.80 -0.41
C ILE A 562 29.79 23.76 -1.00
N MET A 563 29.75 23.61 -2.33
CA MET A 563 28.92 22.59 -2.98
C MET A 563 29.37 21.17 -2.60
N ILE A 564 30.68 20.91 -2.47
CA ILE A 564 31.20 19.61 -2.03
C ILE A 564 30.70 19.26 -0.62
N GLU A 565 30.83 20.19 0.33
CA GLU A 565 30.34 19.99 1.71
C GLU A 565 28.81 19.84 1.74
N SER A 566 28.09 20.66 0.96
CA SER A 566 26.63 20.62 0.87
C SER A 566 26.10 19.27 0.38
N ARG A 567 26.86 18.53 -0.44
CA ARG A 567 26.41 17.19 -0.90
C ARG A 567 26.08 16.24 0.24
N HIS A 568 26.79 16.35 1.37
CA HIS A 568 26.55 15.49 2.54
C HIS A 568 25.24 15.85 3.25
N MET A 569 24.91 17.14 3.34
CA MET A 569 23.69 17.62 4.02
C MET A 569 22.43 17.36 3.19
N PHE A 570 22.53 17.51 1.87
CA PHE A 570 21.42 17.30 0.94
C PHE A 570 21.27 15.84 0.49
N TYR A 571 22.10 14.92 1.00
CA TYR A 571 22.08 13.52 0.58
C TYR A 571 20.87 12.78 1.11
N VAL A 572 20.10 12.17 0.21
CA VAL A 572 19.00 11.26 0.55
C VAL A 572 19.39 9.84 0.16
N MET A 573 19.44 8.96 1.16
CA MET A 573 19.73 7.55 0.96
C MET A 573 18.64 6.90 0.10
N ASP A 574 19.05 6.02 -0.83
CA ASP A 574 18.17 5.28 -1.74
C ASP A 574 17.23 6.14 -2.60
N PHE A 575 17.52 7.46 -2.74
CA PHE A 575 16.69 8.39 -3.53
C PHE A 575 16.47 7.88 -4.96
N PHE A 576 17.56 7.46 -5.62
CA PHE A 576 17.48 6.96 -6.98
C PHE A 576 16.66 5.67 -7.07
N ASP A 577 16.72 4.81 -6.06
CA ASP A 577 15.98 3.56 -6.05
C ASP A 577 14.49 3.79 -5.81
N LYS A 578 14.10 4.85 -5.09
CA LYS A 578 12.69 5.27 -4.91
C LYS A 578 12.13 6.04 -6.12
N LEU A 579 12.99 6.68 -6.92
CA LEU A 579 12.59 7.52 -8.05
C LEU A 579 11.82 6.73 -9.13
N ASP A 580 10.62 7.22 -9.46
CA ASP A 580 9.69 6.68 -10.47
C ASP A 580 9.31 5.20 -10.26
N GLN A 581 9.30 4.74 -9.00
CA GLN A 581 8.92 3.36 -8.67
C GLN A 581 7.46 3.16 -8.30
N ASP A 582 6.72 4.22 -8.02
CA ASP A 582 5.32 4.10 -7.65
C ASP A 582 4.44 3.81 -8.89
N PRO A 583 3.79 2.63 -8.99
CA PRO A 583 3.01 2.27 -10.17
C PRO A 583 1.68 3.03 -10.25
N TYR A 584 1.23 3.69 -9.18
CA TYR A 584 -0.08 4.36 -9.12
C TYR A 584 0.02 5.88 -9.19
N LEU A 585 1.22 6.44 -9.33
CA LEU A 585 1.41 7.86 -9.53
C LEU A 585 1.78 8.13 -11.00
N MET A 586 1.19 9.19 -11.55
CA MET A 586 1.53 9.73 -12.86
C MET A 586 1.66 11.25 -12.80
N GLY A 587 2.83 11.74 -13.20
CA GLY A 587 3.17 13.16 -13.21
C GLY A 587 2.59 13.89 -14.43
N PHE A 588 2.01 15.05 -14.18
CA PHE A 588 1.53 16.02 -15.16
C PHE A 588 2.25 17.36 -14.95
N ASN A 589 2.10 18.30 -15.88
CA ASN A 589 2.67 19.64 -15.70
C ASN A 589 2.06 20.41 -14.53
N ASN A 590 0.77 20.19 -14.24
CA ASN A 590 -0.01 20.90 -13.23
C ASN A 590 -0.30 20.07 -11.96
N GLY A 591 0.34 18.90 -11.79
CA GLY A 591 0.11 18.06 -10.62
C GLY A 591 0.43 16.58 -10.86
N VAL A 592 -0.11 15.74 -9.99
CA VAL A 592 0.09 14.29 -10.00
C VAL A 592 -1.28 13.63 -9.89
N MET A 593 -1.55 12.66 -10.77
CA MET A 593 -2.71 11.77 -10.64
C MET A 593 -2.33 10.60 -9.72
N ASP A 594 -3.10 10.42 -8.65
CA ASP A 594 -2.97 9.32 -7.71
C ASP A 594 -4.09 8.32 -7.95
N PHE A 595 -3.78 7.21 -8.63
CA PHE A 595 -4.75 6.19 -9.02
C PHE A 595 -5.24 5.33 -7.84
N ARG A 596 -4.54 5.33 -6.68
CA ARG A 596 -5.01 4.63 -5.48
C ARG A 596 -6.13 5.39 -4.80
N GLU A 597 -5.89 6.67 -4.55
CA GLU A 597 -6.83 7.56 -3.89
C GLU A 597 -7.89 8.11 -4.88
N LYS A 598 -7.66 7.94 -6.19
CA LYS A 598 -8.48 8.47 -7.29
C LYS A 598 -8.59 9.99 -7.26
N VAL A 599 -7.48 10.67 -6.94
CA VAL A 599 -7.44 12.14 -6.84
C VAL A 599 -6.32 12.73 -7.69
N PHE A 600 -6.59 13.91 -8.27
CA PHE A 600 -5.55 14.76 -8.83
C PHE A 600 -5.11 15.79 -7.78
N ARG A 601 -3.81 15.86 -7.49
CA ARG A 601 -3.27 16.72 -6.42
C ARG A 601 -1.93 17.36 -6.81
N PRO A 602 -1.51 18.45 -6.15
CA PRO A 602 -0.13 18.90 -6.23
C PRO A 602 0.84 17.77 -5.86
N GLY A 603 1.88 17.59 -6.66
CA GLY A 603 2.96 16.67 -6.34
C GLY A 603 3.74 17.13 -5.12
N LYS A 604 4.31 16.16 -4.41
CA LYS A 604 5.07 16.35 -3.17
C LYS A 604 6.48 15.75 -3.31
N PRO A 605 7.50 16.26 -2.60
CA PRO A 605 8.84 15.68 -2.60
C PRO A 605 8.88 14.19 -2.25
N GLU A 606 7.90 13.70 -1.48
CA GLU A 606 7.79 12.30 -1.07
C GLU A 606 7.18 11.39 -2.15
N ASP A 607 6.65 11.94 -3.25
CA ASP A 607 6.12 11.14 -4.37
C ASP A 607 7.25 10.51 -5.21
N TYR A 608 8.49 11.02 -5.10
CA TYR A 608 9.65 10.57 -5.87
C TYR A 608 9.41 10.45 -7.39
N ILE A 609 8.66 11.40 -7.97
CA ILE A 609 8.37 11.44 -9.40
C ILE A 609 9.37 12.36 -10.09
N SER A 610 9.98 11.91 -11.18
CA SER A 610 10.73 12.75 -12.12
C SER A 610 10.12 12.77 -13.53
N MET A 611 9.35 11.74 -13.89
CA MET A 611 8.70 11.62 -15.21
C MET A 611 7.45 12.50 -15.34
N SER A 612 7.14 12.91 -16.57
CA SER A 612 5.95 13.71 -16.88
C SER A 612 5.28 13.26 -18.18
N THR A 613 3.96 13.40 -18.24
CA THR A 613 3.18 13.33 -19.47
C THR A 613 3.44 14.52 -20.40
N HIS A 614 4.04 15.60 -19.89
CA HIS A 614 4.23 16.90 -20.55
C HIS A 614 2.94 17.60 -20.98
N ILE A 615 1.79 17.20 -20.42
CA ILE A 615 0.48 17.83 -20.62
C ILE A 615 -0.14 18.21 -19.27
N ASN A 616 -1.18 19.03 -19.29
CA ASN A 616 -1.99 19.28 -18.10
C ASN A 616 -3.09 18.24 -18.00
N TYR A 617 -3.40 17.81 -16.77
CA TYR A 617 -4.65 17.11 -16.52
C TYR A 617 -5.80 18.13 -16.49
N ILE A 618 -6.90 17.78 -17.16
CA ILE A 618 -8.15 18.52 -17.14
C ILE A 618 -9.26 17.57 -16.69
N ASN A 619 -10.25 18.06 -15.95
CA ASN A 619 -11.45 17.27 -15.66
C ASN A 619 -12.45 17.46 -16.81
N LEU A 620 -13.09 16.40 -17.29
CA LEU A 620 -14.05 16.48 -18.39
C LEU A 620 -15.32 17.18 -17.92
N ASP A 621 -15.67 18.28 -18.58
CA ASP A 621 -16.93 18.99 -18.37
C ASP A 621 -17.89 18.74 -19.54
N ASN A 622 -18.96 17.99 -19.27
CA ASN A 622 -20.01 17.70 -20.24
C ASN A 622 -20.74 18.98 -20.73
N ASN A 623 -20.60 20.12 -20.05
CA ASN A 623 -21.17 21.39 -20.48
C ASN A 623 -20.26 22.17 -21.43
N ASP A 624 -18.96 21.87 -21.45
CA ASP A 624 -18.00 22.51 -22.33
C ASP A 624 -18.18 22.02 -23.78
N LYS A 625 -18.63 22.93 -24.64
CA LYS A 625 -18.89 22.63 -26.05
C LYS A 625 -17.63 22.17 -26.80
N GLN A 626 -16.49 22.75 -26.50
CA GLN A 626 -15.22 22.43 -27.17
C GLN A 626 -14.73 21.04 -26.76
N GLN A 627 -14.83 20.70 -25.46
CA GLN A 627 -14.47 19.36 -24.99
C GLN A 627 -15.40 18.30 -25.59
N ARG A 628 -16.72 18.53 -25.62
CA ARG A 628 -17.66 17.58 -26.26
C ARG A 628 -17.36 17.31 -27.73
N GLU A 629 -17.00 18.35 -28.49
CA GLU A 629 -16.61 18.19 -29.90
C GLU A 629 -15.35 17.33 -30.02
N ILE A 630 -14.33 17.57 -29.18
CA ILE A 630 -13.10 16.79 -29.17
C ILE A 630 -13.38 15.33 -28.74
N VAL A 631 -14.22 15.11 -27.73
CA VAL A 631 -14.65 13.77 -27.30
C VAL A 631 -15.31 13.04 -28.48
N HIS A 632 -16.21 13.69 -29.21
CA HIS A 632 -16.85 13.10 -30.38
C HIS A 632 -15.82 12.75 -31.48
N GLU A 633 -14.91 13.68 -31.80
CA GLU A 633 -13.83 13.44 -32.78
C GLU A 633 -12.96 12.24 -32.39
N ILE A 634 -12.57 12.13 -31.12
CA ILE A 634 -11.76 11.01 -30.59
C ILE A 634 -12.56 9.70 -30.63
N THR A 635 -13.83 9.72 -30.23
CA THR A 635 -14.71 8.54 -30.27
C THR A 635 -14.92 8.05 -31.69
N GLU A 636 -15.15 8.95 -32.66
CA GLU A 636 -15.21 8.60 -34.08
C GLU A 636 -13.90 7.99 -34.56
N PHE A 637 -12.76 8.60 -34.22
CA PHE A 637 -11.44 8.06 -34.56
C PHE A 637 -11.23 6.65 -34.01
N MET A 638 -11.57 6.40 -32.74
CA MET A 638 -11.43 5.09 -32.11
C MET A 638 -12.37 4.05 -32.73
N HIS A 639 -13.61 4.41 -33.08
CA HIS A 639 -14.53 3.52 -33.82
C HIS A 639 -14.08 3.28 -35.27
N GLN A 640 -13.41 4.24 -35.90
CA GLN A 640 -12.80 4.02 -37.22
C GLN A 640 -11.60 3.09 -37.15
N LEU A 641 -10.83 3.09 -36.06
CA LEU A 641 -9.75 2.12 -35.84
C LEU A 641 -10.29 0.73 -35.49
N PHE A 642 -11.32 0.67 -34.65
CA PHE A 642 -11.94 -0.55 -34.14
C PHE A 642 -13.45 -0.53 -34.42
N PRO A 643 -13.89 -0.96 -35.62
CA PRO A 643 -15.27 -0.84 -36.08
C PRO A 643 -16.22 -1.85 -35.43
N ILE A 644 -15.68 -2.83 -34.70
CA ILE A 644 -16.44 -3.83 -33.95
C ILE A 644 -16.44 -3.41 -32.48
N ASP A 645 -17.63 -3.21 -31.91
CA ASP A 645 -17.79 -2.64 -30.57
C ASP A 645 -17.04 -3.42 -29.49
N GLU A 646 -17.00 -4.75 -29.56
CA GLU A 646 -16.29 -5.58 -28.59
C GLU A 646 -14.77 -5.34 -28.62
N GLU A 647 -14.18 -5.19 -29.81
CA GLU A 647 -12.76 -4.88 -29.98
C GLU A 647 -12.46 -3.42 -29.57
N TYR A 648 -13.37 -2.50 -29.87
CA TYR A 648 -13.30 -1.11 -29.43
C TYR A 648 -13.22 -1.02 -27.90
N GLU A 649 -14.13 -1.67 -27.18
CA GLU A 649 -14.16 -1.68 -25.72
C GLU A 649 -12.88 -2.30 -25.14
N TYR A 650 -12.44 -3.43 -25.69
CA TYR A 650 -11.18 -4.08 -25.31
C TYR A 650 -9.98 -3.15 -25.49
N MET A 651 -9.87 -2.50 -26.65
CA MET A 651 -8.75 -1.63 -26.96
C MET A 651 -8.76 -0.35 -26.13
N PHE A 652 -9.94 0.19 -25.81
CA PHE A 652 -10.05 1.33 -24.91
C PHE A 652 -9.59 0.97 -23.49
N ASP A 653 -10.02 -0.19 -22.98
CA ASP A 653 -9.54 -0.72 -21.69
C ASP A 653 -8.05 -1.00 -21.70
N HIS A 654 -7.52 -1.58 -22.79
CA HIS A 654 -6.10 -1.83 -22.97
C HIS A 654 -5.28 -0.53 -22.88
N LEU A 655 -5.67 0.51 -23.61
CA LEU A 655 -4.99 1.81 -23.59
C LEU A 655 -5.10 2.49 -22.22
N ALA A 656 -6.27 2.43 -21.59
CA ALA A 656 -6.48 3.00 -20.27
C ALA A 656 -5.65 2.28 -19.18
N SER A 657 -5.52 0.94 -19.28
CA SER A 657 -4.71 0.15 -18.35
C SER A 657 -3.23 0.55 -18.35
N THR A 658 -2.73 1.12 -19.47
CA THR A 658 -1.34 1.60 -19.54
C THR A 658 -1.05 2.69 -18.51
N LEU A 659 -2.05 3.45 -18.05
CA LEU A 659 -1.84 4.53 -17.08
C LEU A 659 -1.36 4.03 -15.70
N ILE A 660 -1.69 2.78 -15.35
CA ILE A 660 -1.29 2.15 -14.09
C ILE A 660 -0.08 1.24 -14.35
N GLY A 661 0.97 1.41 -13.55
CA GLY A 661 2.22 0.68 -13.64
C GLY A 661 2.19 -0.77 -13.16
N ASN A 662 1.01 -1.35 -12.99
CA ASN A 662 0.82 -2.71 -12.49
C ASN A 662 0.15 -3.55 -13.60
N SER A 663 0.87 -4.53 -14.15
CA SER A 663 0.34 -5.38 -15.22
C SER A 663 -0.58 -6.45 -14.63
N ILE A 664 -1.84 -6.08 -14.36
CA ILE A 664 -2.87 -7.00 -13.80
C ILE A 664 -3.07 -8.20 -14.73
N ASN A 665 -3.20 -7.94 -16.03
CA ASN A 665 -3.43 -8.98 -17.04
C ASN A 665 -2.14 -9.71 -17.49
N GLN A 666 -0.95 -9.18 -17.16
CA GLN A 666 0.36 -9.73 -17.58
C GLN A 666 0.47 -9.94 -19.11
N THR A 667 -0.07 -9.01 -19.90
CA THR A 667 -0.20 -9.18 -21.35
C THR A 667 0.97 -8.60 -22.15
N PHE A 668 1.25 -9.26 -23.27
CA PHE A 668 2.11 -8.84 -24.36
C PHE A 668 1.22 -8.73 -25.62
N THR A 669 0.92 -7.50 -26.04
CA THR A 669 -0.07 -7.26 -27.10
C THR A 669 0.61 -7.09 -28.46
N MET A 670 0.16 -7.86 -29.44
CA MET A 670 0.56 -7.74 -30.84
C MET A 670 -0.52 -7.01 -31.61
N TYR A 671 -0.18 -5.86 -32.18
CA TYR A 671 -1.04 -5.14 -33.11
C TYR A 671 -0.72 -5.60 -34.53
N THR A 672 -1.67 -6.30 -35.14
CA THR A 672 -1.53 -6.87 -36.48
C THR A 672 -2.43 -6.16 -37.49
N GLY A 673 -2.31 -6.52 -38.76
CA GLY A 673 -3.17 -6.06 -39.84
C GLY A 673 -2.39 -5.49 -41.02
N GLU A 674 -3.05 -5.33 -42.16
CA GLU A 674 -2.40 -4.87 -43.38
C GLU A 674 -2.08 -3.37 -43.34
N GLY A 675 -1.09 -2.92 -44.10
CA GLY A 675 -0.70 -1.51 -44.14
C GLY A 675 -1.88 -0.56 -44.42
N ARG A 676 -1.80 0.66 -43.87
CA ARG A 676 -2.87 1.70 -43.88
C ARG A 676 -4.08 1.39 -42.99
N ASN A 677 -3.85 0.88 -41.78
CA ASN A 677 -4.90 0.56 -40.80
C ASN A 677 -4.85 1.39 -39.50
N GLY A 678 -3.94 2.35 -39.39
CA GLY A 678 -3.92 3.29 -38.27
C GLY A 678 -3.13 2.86 -37.03
N LYS A 679 -2.45 1.69 -37.04
CA LYS A 679 -1.57 1.25 -35.93
C LYS A 679 -0.56 2.31 -35.49
N SER A 680 0.23 2.82 -36.44
CA SER A 680 1.28 3.82 -36.16
C SER A 680 0.69 5.14 -35.69
N VAL A 681 -0.50 5.50 -36.19
CA VAL A 681 -1.22 6.73 -35.81
C VAL A 681 -1.66 6.66 -34.35
N LEU A 682 -2.22 5.52 -33.91
CA LEU A 682 -2.58 5.29 -32.51
C LEU A 682 -1.37 5.34 -31.58
N ILE A 683 -0.25 4.69 -31.98
CA ILE A 683 0.99 4.72 -31.19
C ILE A 683 1.55 6.14 -31.06
N SER A 684 1.47 6.95 -32.14
CA SER A 684 1.88 8.36 -32.14
C SER A 684 1.01 9.20 -31.19
N LEU A 685 -0.31 8.99 -31.20
CA LEU A 685 -1.23 9.63 -30.26
C LEU A 685 -0.92 9.27 -28.80
N MET A 686 -0.70 8.00 -28.50
CA MET A 686 -0.31 7.56 -27.16
C MET A 686 1.04 8.13 -26.72
N ALA A 687 2.01 8.27 -27.64
CA ALA A 687 3.29 8.90 -27.35
C ALA A 687 3.13 10.39 -26.96
N LYS A 688 2.20 11.11 -27.62
CA LYS A 688 1.88 12.51 -27.29
C LYS A 688 1.20 12.69 -25.93
N ILE A 689 0.47 11.67 -25.47
CA ILE A 689 -0.32 11.70 -24.23
C ILE A 689 0.50 11.26 -23.03
N LEU A 690 1.31 10.21 -23.19
CA LEU A 690 2.08 9.62 -22.10
C LEU A 690 3.43 10.32 -21.88
N GLY A 691 3.94 11.12 -22.83
CA GLY A 691 5.21 11.83 -22.66
C GLY A 691 6.36 10.88 -22.33
N ASP A 692 7.04 11.13 -21.22
CA ASP A 692 8.17 10.31 -20.76
C ASP A 692 7.77 8.86 -20.46
N TYR A 693 6.50 8.62 -20.15
CA TYR A 693 5.99 7.30 -19.78
C TYR A 693 5.83 6.34 -20.97
N LYS A 694 5.92 6.83 -22.22
CA LYS A 694 5.97 5.99 -23.42
C LYS A 694 7.42 5.84 -23.88
N VAL A 695 7.85 4.59 -24.07
CA VAL A 695 9.21 4.28 -24.54
C VAL A 695 9.19 3.34 -25.75
N GLU A 696 10.17 3.52 -26.63
CA GLU A 696 10.43 2.57 -27.71
C GLU A 696 11.56 1.65 -27.28
N VAL A 697 11.35 0.35 -27.47
CA VAL A 697 12.31 -0.67 -27.08
C VAL A 697 12.72 -1.53 -28.28
N PRO A 698 14.01 -1.90 -28.40
CA PRO A 698 14.46 -2.76 -29.46
C PRO A 698 14.02 -4.20 -29.24
N LEU A 699 13.80 -4.92 -30.34
CA LEU A 699 13.39 -6.34 -30.32
C LEU A 699 14.38 -7.26 -29.60
N SER A 700 15.66 -6.88 -29.53
CA SER A 700 16.69 -7.65 -28.80
C SER A 700 16.35 -7.89 -27.32
N LEU A 701 15.49 -7.05 -26.73
CA LEU A 701 15.03 -7.18 -25.37
C LEU A 701 14.09 -8.39 -25.18
N VAL A 702 13.33 -8.77 -26.23
CA VAL A 702 12.42 -9.93 -26.20
C VAL A 702 12.92 -11.11 -27.04
N CYS A 703 13.67 -10.88 -28.12
CA CYS A 703 14.17 -11.93 -29.03
C CYS A 703 15.62 -12.36 -28.73
N GLY A 704 16.43 -11.51 -28.08
CA GLY A 704 17.85 -11.78 -27.90
C GLY A 704 18.14 -12.96 -26.96
N LYS A 705 19.29 -13.61 -27.13
CA LYS A 705 19.81 -14.60 -26.16
C LYS A 705 20.04 -13.93 -24.79
N ARG A 706 20.08 -14.70 -23.70
CA ARG A 706 20.48 -14.16 -22.38
C ARG A 706 21.88 -13.55 -22.52
N VAL A 707 21.96 -12.23 -22.36
CA VAL A 707 23.24 -11.51 -22.35
C VAL A 707 23.96 -11.88 -21.06
N ALA A 708 25.28 -12.05 -21.11
CA ALA A 708 26.08 -12.26 -19.90
C ALA A 708 25.85 -11.11 -18.91
N GLU A 709 25.68 -11.44 -17.63
CA GLU A 709 25.49 -10.47 -16.55
C GLU A 709 26.65 -9.45 -16.51
N GLY A 710 26.35 -8.15 -16.49
CA GLY A 710 27.32 -7.08 -16.19
C GLY A 710 27.56 -6.01 -17.27
N GLY A 711 26.95 -6.10 -18.46
CA GLY A 711 27.03 -5.07 -19.50
C GLY A 711 26.18 -3.81 -19.20
N THR A 712 26.57 -2.65 -19.72
CA THR A 712 25.68 -1.49 -19.80
C THR A 712 24.50 -1.81 -20.71
N SER A 713 23.27 -1.60 -20.25
CA SER A 713 22.05 -1.87 -21.03
C SER A 713 21.14 -0.66 -20.95
N ALA A 714 21.36 0.30 -21.84
CA ALA A 714 20.56 1.52 -21.93
C ALA A 714 19.08 1.21 -22.20
N GLU A 715 18.82 0.16 -22.98
CA GLU A 715 17.48 -0.29 -23.35
C GLU A 715 16.68 -0.77 -22.14
N LYS A 716 17.36 -1.47 -21.21
CA LYS A 716 16.75 -1.89 -19.94
C LYS A 716 16.53 -0.69 -19.03
N ALA A 717 17.50 0.21 -18.92
CA ALA A 717 17.37 1.38 -18.06
C ALA A 717 16.20 2.29 -18.46
N ALA A 718 15.89 2.39 -19.75
CA ALA A 718 14.75 3.16 -20.27
C ALA A 718 13.38 2.61 -19.83
N LEU A 719 13.29 1.35 -19.38
CA LEU A 719 12.03 0.79 -18.88
C LEU A 719 11.70 1.23 -17.45
N LYS A 720 12.63 1.86 -16.73
CA LYS A 720 12.40 2.33 -15.37
C LYS A 720 11.32 3.43 -15.38
N GLY A 721 10.21 3.18 -14.70
CA GLY A 721 9.07 4.10 -14.63
C GLY A 721 8.20 4.15 -15.89
N ALA A 722 8.58 3.49 -16.99
CA ALA A 722 7.77 3.43 -18.21
C ALA A 722 6.41 2.73 -17.97
N ARG A 723 5.40 3.20 -18.70
CA ARG A 723 4.01 2.74 -18.64
C ARG A 723 3.55 2.06 -19.91
N TYR A 724 4.10 2.49 -21.06
CA TYR A 724 3.81 1.90 -22.36
C TYR A 724 5.09 1.70 -23.14
N ALA A 725 5.47 0.44 -23.36
CA ALA A 725 6.69 0.08 -24.06
C ALA A 725 6.35 -0.59 -25.40
N VAL A 726 6.73 0.07 -26.50
CA VAL A 726 6.44 -0.39 -27.86
C VAL A 726 7.71 -0.94 -28.50
N PHE A 727 7.65 -2.20 -28.95
CA PHE A 727 8.73 -2.83 -29.70
C PHE A 727 8.76 -2.35 -31.15
N GLN A 728 9.97 -2.23 -31.69
CA GLN A 728 10.20 -1.99 -33.12
C GLN A 728 9.69 -3.16 -33.97
N GLU A 729 9.37 -2.89 -35.24
CA GLU A 729 8.73 -3.86 -36.14
C GLU A 729 9.60 -5.12 -36.35
N PRO A 730 9.04 -6.33 -36.17
CA PRO A 730 9.78 -7.57 -36.34
C PRO A 730 9.96 -7.93 -37.81
N THR A 731 11.06 -8.63 -38.09
CA THR A 731 11.38 -9.20 -39.39
C THR A 731 11.03 -10.69 -39.44
N LYS A 732 10.85 -11.22 -40.65
CA LYS A 732 10.55 -12.64 -40.84
C LYS A 732 11.69 -13.50 -40.26
N GLY A 733 11.32 -14.44 -39.37
CA GLY A 733 12.26 -15.33 -38.69
C GLY A 733 12.73 -14.84 -37.32
N ASP A 734 12.27 -13.67 -36.86
CA ASP A 734 12.45 -13.27 -35.47
C ASP A 734 11.65 -14.18 -34.53
N ARG A 735 12.27 -14.54 -33.40
CA ARG A 735 11.74 -15.53 -32.46
C ARG A 735 11.69 -14.97 -31.04
N ILE A 736 10.55 -15.14 -30.39
CA ILE A 736 10.33 -14.69 -29.01
C ILE A 736 11.13 -15.57 -28.04
N ASN A 737 11.88 -14.96 -27.13
CA ASN A 737 12.43 -15.64 -25.97
C ASN A 737 11.38 -15.66 -24.84
N GLU A 738 10.82 -16.82 -24.54
CA GLU A 738 9.68 -16.93 -23.63
C GLU A 738 10.06 -16.57 -22.19
N GLY A 739 11.31 -16.86 -21.80
CA GLY A 739 11.83 -16.48 -20.49
C GLY A 739 11.89 -14.97 -20.30
N LYS A 740 12.42 -14.24 -21.29
CA LYS A 740 12.48 -12.76 -21.23
C LYS A 740 11.11 -12.12 -21.33
N MET A 741 10.24 -12.63 -22.20
CA MET A 741 8.86 -12.12 -22.30
C MET A 741 8.13 -12.28 -20.96
N LYS A 742 8.27 -13.44 -20.30
CA LYS A 742 7.69 -13.68 -18.97
C LYS A 742 8.29 -12.78 -17.89
N GLU A 743 9.60 -12.56 -17.90
CA GLU A 743 10.30 -11.64 -16.98
C GLU A 743 9.75 -10.21 -17.12
N LEU A 744 9.65 -9.70 -18.36
CA LEU A 744 9.13 -8.37 -18.66
C LEU A 744 7.67 -8.19 -18.26
N THR A 745 6.82 -9.16 -18.60
CA THR A 745 5.36 -9.11 -18.36
C THR A 745 4.94 -9.57 -16.96
N SER A 746 5.88 -9.99 -16.11
CA SER A 746 5.58 -10.53 -14.78
C SER A 746 4.90 -9.50 -13.86
N GLY A 747 5.28 -8.23 -13.99
CA GLY A 747 4.91 -7.15 -13.08
C GLY A 747 5.44 -7.33 -11.64
N LYS A 748 6.35 -8.29 -11.40
CA LYS A 748 6.84 -8.64 -10.05
C LYS A 748 8.34 -8.96 -10.02
N ASP A 749 8.89 -9.46 -11.12
CA ASP A 749 10.29 -9.84 -11.18
C ASP A 749 11.17 -8.61 -11.42
N PRO A 750 12.16 -8.31 -10.56
CA PRO A 750 13.01 -7.15 -10.73
C PRO A 750 14.02 -7.35 -11.87
N ILE A 751 14.22 -6.31 -12.67
CA ILE A 751 15.25 -6.22 -13.70
C ILE A 751 16.44 -5.44 -13.17
N THR A 752 17.62 -6.06 -13.24
CA THR A 752 18.89 -5.41 -12.90
C THR A 752 19.65 -5.02 -14.17
N CYS A 753 20.12 -3.77 -14.24
CA CYS A 753 20.96 -3.29 -15.34
C CYS A 753 21.92 -2.19 -14.89
N ARG A 754 22.95 -1.89 -15.69
CA ARG A 754 23.77 -0.69 -15.50
C ARG A 754 23.36 0.36 -16.53
N ALA A 755 22.80 1.47 -16.07
CA ALA A 755 22.48 2.61 -16.92
C ALA A 755 23.76 3.27 -17.46
N PRO A 756 23.70 3.92 -18.64
CA PRO A 756 24.81 4.73 -19.14
C PRO A 756 25.27 5.74 -18.07
N TYR A 757 26.58 5.92 -17.93
CA TYR A 757 27.21 6.88 -17.00
C TYR A 757 27.00 6.61 -15.50
N MET A 758 26.33 5.51 -15.13
CA MET A 758 26.23 5.06 -13.73
C MET A 758 27.26 3.96 -13.43
N THR A 759 27.98 4.13 -12.32
CA THR A 759 28.94 3.12 -11.85
C THR A 759 28.26 1.93 -11.17
N ASN A 760 27.12 2.19 -10.51
CA ASN A 760 26.31 1.18 -9.82
C ASN A 760 25.27 0.56 -10.75
N MET A 761 24.85 -0.67 -10.43
CA MET A 761 23.68 -1.28 -11.08
C MET A 761 22.41 -0.70 -10.46
N ILE A 762 21.37 -0.62 -11.28
CA ILE A 762 20.02 -0.22 -10.90
C ILE A 762 19.12 -1.46 -10.97
N THR A 763 18.21 -1.58 -10.02
CA THR A 763 17.24 -2.68 -9.94
C THR A 763 15.85 -2.08 -9.81
N PHE A 764 14.92 -2.47 -10.68
CA PHE A 764 13.54 -1.98 -10.64
C PHE A 764 12.58 -3.04 -11.19
N ILE A 765 11.30 -2.97 -10.80
CA ILE A 765 10.27 -3.83 -11.38
C ILE A 765 9.73 -3.13 -12.64
N PRO A 766 9.67 -3.79 -13.81
CA PRO A 766 9.06 -3.21 -14.99
C PRO A 766 7.57 -2.92 -14.76
N GLN A 767 7.18 -1.69 -15.05
CA GLN A 767 5.83 -1.17 -14.82
C GLN A 767 5.04 -0.98 -16.14
N ALA A 768 5.64 -1.31 -17.29
CA ALA A 768 5.07 -1.03 -18.59
C ALA A 768 4.11 -2.12 -19.07
N THR A 769 3.07 -1.71 -19.79
CA THR A 769 2.36 -2.57 -20.72
C THR A 769 3.16 -2.67 -22.01
N PHE A 770 3.38 -3.90 -22.50
CA PHE A 770 4.24 -4.17 -23.64
C PHE A 770 3.40 -4.43 -24.89
N ALA A 771 3.70 -3.69 -25.97
CA ALA A 771 3.04 -3.84 -27.26
C ALA A 771 4.05 -3.94 -28.40
N ILE A 772 3.69 -4.65 -29.47
CA ILE A 772 4.46 -4.69 -30.72
C ILE A 772 3.53 -4.42 -31.89
N ALA A 773 3.92 -3.49 -32.76
CA ALA A 773 3.27 -3.31 -34.05
C ALA A 773 3.99 -4.18 -35.07
N CYS A 774 3.26 -5.14 -35.67
CA CYS A 774 3.86 -6.07 -36.62
C CYS A 774 2.93 -6.37 -37.80
N ASN A 775 3.53 -6.50 -38.98
CA ASN A 775 2.85 -7.06 -40.16
C ASN A 775 3.16 -8.55 -40.34
N VAL A 776 4.26 -9.02 -39.74
CA VAL A 776 4.69 -10.42 -39.72
C VAL A 776 4.75 -10.89 -38.28
N MET A 777 4.11 -12.01 -37.99
CA MET A 777 4.15 -12.63 -36.66
C MET A 777 5.52 -13.25 -36.40
N MET A 778 6.00 -13.16 -35.15
CA MET A 778 7.24 -13.81 -34.71
C MET A 778 7.02 -15.30 -34.48
N ASP A 779 8.09 -16.09 -34.44
CA ASP A 779 8.00 -17.49 -34.07
C ASP A 779 7.99 -17.67 -32.54
N VAL A 780 7.21 -18.64 -32.04
CA VAL A 780 7.18 -19.03 -30.62
C VAL A 780 7.40 -20.54 -30.53
N ASP A 781 8.51 -20.97 -29.93
CA ASP A 781 8.86 -22.39 -29.84
C ASP A 781 8.03 -23.13 -28.79
N SER A 782 7.69 -22.47 -27.68
CA SER A 782 6.94 -23.12 -26.60
C SER A 782 5.44 -23.20 -26.90
N ASN A 783 4.83 -24.34 -26.54
CA ASN A 783 3.37 -24.49 -26.49
C ASN A 783 2.83 -24.45 -25.04
N ASP A 784 3.56 -23.79 -24.11
CA ASP A 784 3.18 -23.77 -22.70
C ASP A 784 2.11 -22.70 -22.39
N GLY A 785 1.16 -23.05 -21.52
CA GLY A 785 0.07 -22.13 -21.15
C GLY A 785 0.57 -20.83 -20.50
N GLY A 786 1.75 -20.86 -19.88
CA GLY A 786 2.38 -19.68 -19.30
C GLY A 786 2.77 -18.62 -20.33
N THR A 787 3.24 -19.01 -21.52
CA THR A 787 3.54 -18.04 -22.61
C THR A 787 2.26 -17.58 -23.26
N TRP A 788 1.40 -18.52 -23.67
CA TRP A 788 0.23 -18.21 -24.48
C TRP A 788 -0.86 -17.42 -23.73
N ARG A 789 -0.98 -17.57 -22.40
CA ARG A 789 -1.90 -16.73 -21.61
C ARG A 789 -1.54 -15.25 -21.62
N ARG A 790 -0.28 -14.89 -21.94
CA ARG A 790 0.22 -13.51 -21.95
C ARG A 790 0.10 -12.89 -23.33
N ILE A 791 0.10 -13.68 -24.40
CA ILE A 791 0.00 -13.16 -25.77
C ILE A 791 -1.44 -12.73 -26.03
N ARG A 792 -1.61 -11.52 -26.57
CA ARG A 792 -2.88 -11.00 -27.09
C ARG A 792 -2.63 -10.50 -28.51
N VAL A 793 -3.48 -10.87 -29.45
CA VAL A 793 -3.40 -10.45 -30.86
C VAL A 793 -4.61 -9.57 -31.15
N ALA A 794 -4.39 -8.27 -31.35
CA ALA A 794 -5.42 -7.32 -31.74
C ALA A 794 -5.28 -7.00 -33.22
N GLU A 795 -6.32 -7.30 -34.01
CA GLU A 795 -6.28 -7.23 -35.47
C GLU A 795 -6.86 -5.91 -35.96
N PHE A 796 -6.03 -5.00 -36.46
CA PHE A 796 -6.52 -3.74 -37.02
C PHE A 796 -7.17 -3.99 -38.38
N LEU A 797 -8.48 -4.23 -38.36
CA LEU A 797 -9.31 -4.58 -39.52
C LEU A 797 -9.55 -3.41 -40.49
N SER A 798 -9.46 -2.18 -40.00
CA SER A 798 -9.77 -0.98 -40.77
C SER A 798 -8.77 -0.72 -41.88
N TYR A 799 -9.26 -0.18 -43.00
CA TYR A 799 -8.42 0.22 -44.14
C TYR A 799 -8.72 1.66 -44.56
N PHE A 800 -7.72 2.54 -44.42
CA PHE A 800 -7.84 3.96 -44.71
C PHE A 800 -7.37 4.28 -46.14
N THR A 801 -8.28 4.75 -46.98
CA THR A 801 -8.05 5.04 -48.42
C THR A 801 -8.75 6.32 -48.86
N GLU A 802 -8.32 6.92 -49.97
CA GLU A 802 -8.96 8.13 -50.51
C GLU A 802 -10.38 7.85 -51.05
N LYS A 803 -10.63 6.61 -51.49
CA LYS A 803 -11.87 6.20 -52.15
C LYS A 803 -12.40 4.91 -51.53
N PRO A 804 -13.01 4.97 -50.34
CA PRO A 804 -13.53 3.77 -49.67
C PRO A 804 -14.66 3.15 -50.49
N VAL A 805 -14.63 1.83 -50.61
CA VAL A 805 -15.65 1.05 -51.34
C VAL A 805 -16.60 0.41 -50.34
N LYS A 806 -17.92 0.51 -50.59
CA LYS A 806 -18.94 -0.18 -49.80
C LYS A 806 -19.07 -1.63 -50.26
N ASN A 807 -19.23 -2.57 -49.33
CA ASN A 807 -19.43 -4.01 -49.56
C ASN A 807 -18.25 -4.74 -50.25
N ASP A 808 -17.01 -4.31 -49.99
CA ASP A 808 -15.84 -5.10 -50.36
C ASP A 808 -15.76 -6.34 -49.45
N SER A 809 -15.85 -7.54 -50.05
CA SER A 809 -15.84 -8.82 -49.32
C SER A 809 -14.50 -9.12 -48.65
N THR A 810 -13.41 -8.51 -49.12
CA THR A 810 -12.06 -8.72 -48.58
C THR A 810 -11.67 -7.66 -47.55
N LYS A 811 -12.20 -6.44 -47.68
CA LYS A 811 -11.94 -5.31 -46.78
C LYS A 811 -13.25 -4.61 -46.45
N PRO A 812 -14.08 -5.16 -45.55
CA PRO A 812 -15.41 -4.62 -45.26
C PRO A 812 -15.38 -3.25 -44.57
N TYR A 813 -14.30 -2.94 -43.84
CA TYR A 813 -14.19 -1.72 -43.02
C TYR A 813 -13.23 -0.70 -43.68
N GLN A 814 -13.73 0.02 -44.69
CA GLN A 814 -12.95 1.06 -45.38
C GLN A 814 -13.38 2.46 -44.96
N PHE A 815 -12.41 3.31 -44.62
CA PHE A 815 -12.63 4.68 -44.19
C PHE A 815 -11.83 5.65 -45.06
N VAL A 816 -12.28 6.91 -45.10
CA VAL A 816 -11.55 7.97 -45.80
C VAL A 816 -10.26 8.26 -45.05
N VAL A 817 -9.12 8.31 -45.76
CA VAL A 817 -7.85 8.68 -45.17
C VAL A 817 -7.83 10.18 -44.82
N ASP A 818 -7.49 10.49 -43.57
CA ASP A 818 -7.17 11.85 -43.12
C ASP A 818 -5.65 12.02 -43.03
N CYS A 819 -5.05 12.67 -44.03
CA CYS A 819 -3.61 12.89 -44.09
C CYS A 819 -3.10 13.91 -43.06
N GLU A 820 -3.98 14.64 -42.39
CA GLU A 820 -3.65 15.68 -41.41
C GLU A 820 -4.10 15.29 -39.99
N ILE A 821 -4.42 14.01 -39.77
CA ILE A 821 -4.92 13.50 -38.48
C ILE A 821 -4.01 13.88 -37.30
N GLU A 822 -2.69 13.87 -37.50
CA GLU A 822 -1.71 14.20 -36.45
C GLU A 822 -1.80 15.66 -36.00
N ASN A 823 -2.27 16.58 -36.85
CA ASN A 823 -2.48 17.99 -36.48
C ASN A 823 -3.55 18.14 -35.39
N LYS A 824 -4.44 17.16 -35.25
CA LYS A 824 -5.48 17.15 -34.21
C LYS A 824 -4.96 16.70 -32.85
N PHE A 825 -3.82 15.99 -32.79
CA PHE A 825 -3.31 15.39 -31.55
C PHE A 825 -3.00 16.42 -30.47
N ASP A 826 -2.49 17.61 -30.85
CA ASP A 826 -2.21 18.67 -29.89
C ASP A 826 -3.48 19.21 -29.21
N ARG A 827 -4.62 19.21 -29.91
CA ARG A 827 -5.94 19.55 -29.36
C ARG A 827 -6.55 18.36 -28.59
N TRP A 828 -6.29 17.14 -29.01
CA TRP A 828 -6.90 15.93 -28.44
C TRP A 828 -6.23 15.45 -27.15
N LYS A 829 -4.91 15.61 -27.00
CA LYS A 829 -4.10 14.93 -25.97
C LYS A 829 -4.63 15.05 -24.53
N GLU A 830 -5.04 16.24 -24.10
CA GLU A 830 -5.56 16.47 -22.74
C GLU A 830 -6.93 15.83 -22.54
N VAL A 831 -7.82 15.96 -23.53
CA VAL A 831 -9.16 15.35 -23.50
C VAL A 831 -9.07 13.83 -23.56
N PHE A 832 -8.27 13.27 -24.47
CA PHE A 832 -8.12 11.83 -24.61
C PHE A 832 -7.49 11.21 -23.35
N MET A 833 -6.48 11.87 -22.76
CA MET A 833 -5.94 11.45 -21.46
C MET A 833 -7.03 11.39 -20.39
N SER A 834 -7.90 12.40 -20.34
CA SER A 834 -8.98 12.47 -19.35
C SER A 834 -10.01 11.36 -19.58
N MET A 835 -10.32 11.02 -20.84
CA MET A 835 -11.17 9.87 -21.18
C MET A 835 -10.54 8.53 -20.73
N LEU A 836 -9.22 8.36 -20.91
CA LEU A 836 -8.49 7.18 -20.45
C LEU A 836 -8.45 7.10 -18.92
N ILE A 837 -8.30 8.23 -18.23
CA ILE A 837 -8.36 8.31 -16.76
C ILE A 837 -9.76 7.91 -16.27
N ASP A 838 -10.82 8.48 -16.84
CA ASP A 838 -12.20 8.11 -16.47
C ASP A 838 -12.47 6.62 -16.67
N ARG A 839 -11.89 6.03 -17.72
CA ARG A 839 -11.99 4.59 -17.96
C ARG A 839 -11.19 3.80 -16.92
N VAL A 840 -9.93 4.12 -16.68
CA VAL A 840 -9.07 3.37 -15.76
C VAL A 840 -9.54 3.46 -14.31
N LEU A 841 -10.15 4.58 -13.91
CA LEU A 841 -10.74 4.73 -12.57
C LEU A 841 -11.97 3.83 -12.34
N LYS A 842 -12.66 3.43 -13.42
CA LYS A 842 -13.78 2.47 -13.38
C LYS A 842 -13.30 1.03 -13.41
N THR A 843 -12.30 0.73 -14.24
CA THR A 843 -11.78 -0.64 -14.41
C THR A 843 -10.69 -1.02 -13.41
N ASN A 844 -10.13 -0.04 -12.69
CA ASN A 844 -8.92 -0.16 -11.88
C ASN A 844 -7.74 -0.79 -12.66
N GLY A 845 -7.67 -0.54 -13.97
CA GLY A 845 -6.64 -1.07 -14.87
C GLY A 845 -6.86 -2.52 -15.32
N TYR A 846 -7.96 -3.18 -14.96
CA TYR A 846 -8.30 -4.50 -15.47
C TYR A 846 -8.83 -4.43 -16.90
N VAL A 847 -8.29 -5.28 -17.79
CA VAL A 847 -8.78 -5.44 -19.17
C VAL A 847 -9.57 -6.73 -19.26
N LYS A 848 -10.85 -6.65 -19.63
CA LYS A 848 -11.67 -7.85 -19.86
C LYS A 848 -11.22 -8.53 -21.16
N ASP A 849 -11.05 -9.86 -21.15
CA ASP A 849 -10.74 -10.60 -22.38
C ASP A 849 -11.89 -10.47 -23.39
N CYS A 850 -11.53 -10.34 -24.67
CA CYS A 850 -12.43 -10.21 -25.82
C CYS A 850 -12.34 -11.48 -26.68
N ASP A 851 -13.48 -12.04 -27.07
CA ASP A 851 -13.51 -13.33 -27.79
C ASP A 851 -12.80 -13.24 -29.13
N MET A 852 -12.89 -12.09 -29.81
CA MET A 852 -12.23 -11.84 -31.08
C MET A 852 -10.69 -11.80 -30.94
N VAL A 853 -10.18 -11.07 -29.94
CA VAL A 853 -8.74 -11.01 -29.63
C VAL A 853 -8.22 -12.38 -29.21
N MET A 854 -8.99 -13.12 -28.42
CA MET A 854 -8.64 -14.47 -27.99
C MET A 854 -8.66 -15.46 -29.16
N ALA A 855 -9.62 -15.35 -30.07
CA ALA A 855 -9.69 -16.16 -31.28
C ALA A 855 -8.47 -15.92 -32.19
N ALA A 856 -8.09 -14.65 -32.43
CA ALA A 856 -6.89 -14.31 -33.19
C ALA A 856 -5.61 -14.84 -32.50
N SER A 857 -5.53 -14.74 -31.18
CA SER A 857 -4.42 -15.26 -30.37
C SER A 857 -4.32 -16.79 -30.45
N ASN A 858 -5.46 -17.49 -30.40
CA ASN A 858 -5.54 -18.94 -30.53
C ASN A 858 -5.19 -19.40 -31.95
N LYS A 859 -5.63 -18.68 -32.98
CA LYS A 859 -5.25 -18.93 -34.38
C LYS A 859 -3.74 -18.79 -34.56
N TYR A 860 -3.15 -17.76 -33.97
CA TYR A 860 -1.70 -17.60 -33.96
C TYR A 860 -1.02 -18.78 -33.24
N ARG A 861 -1.51 -19.20 -32.07
CA ARG A 861 -1.02 -20.40 -31.37
C ARG A 861 -1.07 -21.67 -32.23
N GLN A 862 -2.19 -21.92 -32.88
CA GLN A 862 -2.37 -23.08 -33.77
C GLN A 862 -1.40 -23.03 -34.96
N SER A 863 -1.13 -21.84 -35.52
CA SER A 863 -0.15 -21.68 -36.59
C SER A 863 1.28 -22.08 -36.18
N GLN A 864 1.59 -21.99 -34.89
CA GLN A 864 2.89 -22.38 -34.33
C GLN A 864 2.92 -23.86 -33.92
N ASP A 865 1.76 -24.51 -33.74
CA ASP A 865 1.65 -25.92 -33.36
C ASP A 865 1.68 -26.84 -34.58
N LEU A 866 2.88 -27.01 -35.12
CA LEU A 866 3.16 -27.84 -36.29
C LEU A 866 2.77 -29.31 -36.09
N PHE A 867 2.76 -29.82 -34.85
CA PHE A 867 2.36 -31.21 -34.59
C PHE A 867 0.84 -31.38 -34.65
N SER A 868 0.08 -30.43 -34.12
CA SER A 868 -1.38 -30.45 -34.22
C SER A 868 -1.85 -30.33 -35.68
N GLN A 869 -1.20 -29.49 -36.49
CA GLN A 869 -1.46 -29.42 -37.94
C GLN A 869 -1.19 -30.76 -38.64
N PHE A 870 -0.04 -31.38 -38.36
CA PHE A 870 0.26 -32.72 -38.86
C PHE A 870 -0.79 -33.76 -38.43
N PHE A 871 -1.23 -33.70 -37.17
CA PHE A 871 -2.23 -34.61 -36.63
C PHE A 871 -3.55 -34.50 -37.41
N GLU A 872 -4.06 -33.29 -37.63
CA GLU A 872 -5.28 -33.06 -38.40
C GLU A 872 -5.15 -33.47 -39.87
N GLU A 873 -3.99 -33.24 -40.49
CA GLU A 873 -3.79 -33.51 -41.91
C GLU A 873 -3.45 -34.96 -42.26
N ARG A 874 -2.80 -35.68 -41.34
CA ARG A 874 -2.19 -36.99 -41.64
C ARG A 874 -2.68 -38.12 -40.74
N ILE A 875 -3.37 -37.83 -39.63
CA ILE A 875 -3.88 -38.87 -38.73
C ILE A 875 -5.37 -39.06 -38.91
N VAL A 876 -5.78 -40.30 -39.14
CA VAL A 876 -7.19 -40.69 -39.27
C VAL A 876 -7.57 -41.68 -38.18
N ILE A 877 -8.81 -41.57 -37.67
CA ILE A 877 -9.37 -42.51 -36.69
C ILE A 877 -9.96 -43.69 -37.46
N ASP A 878 -9.45 -44.90 -37.19
CA ASP A 878 -9.90 -46.13 -37.82
C ASP A 878 -9.67 -47.28 -36.84
N ALA A 879 -10.78 -47.84 -36.32
CA ALA A 879 -10.78 -48.89 -35.30
C ALA A 879 -9.93 -50.12 -35.68
N ASN A 880 -9.69 -50.36 -36.97
CA ASN A 880 -8.94 -51.51 -37.48
C ASN A 880 -7.46 -51.20 -37.76
N LYS A 881 -7.03 -49.94 -37.64
CA LYS A 881 -5.64 -49.53 -37.89
C LYS A 881 -4.85 -49.37 -36.59
N THR A 882 -3.54 -49.60 -36.72
CA THR A 882 -2.59 -49.34 -35.65
C THR A 882 -1.42 -48.55 -36.20
N LEU A 883 -1.00 -47.51 -35.47
CA LEU A 883 0.14 -46.68 -35.82
C LEU A 883 1.30 -46.96 -34.87
N THR A 884 2.48 -47.26 -35.40
CA THR A 884 3.69 -47.44 -34.59
C THR A 884 4.42 -46.11 -34.37
N LYS A 885 5.20 -46.03 -33.29
CA LYS A 885 6.09 -44.88 -33.02
C LYS A 885 7.06 -44.57 -34.15
N THR A 886 7.53 -45.60 -34.85
CA THR A 886 8.47 -45.45 -35.97
C THR A 886 7.78 -44.83 -37.18
N GLU A 887 6.58 -45.33 -37.54
CA GLU A 887 5.79 -44.82 -38.67
C GLU A 887 5.33 -43.37 -38.44
N LEU A 888 4.86 -43.07 -37.22
CA LEU A 888 4.51 -41.70 -36.83
C LEU A 888 5.70 -40.75 -37.03
N TYR A 889 6.87 -41.14 -36.52
CA TYR A 889 8.05 -40.29 -36.60
C TYR A 889 8.58 -40.12 -38.03
N SER A 890 8.57 -41.19 -38.85
CA SER A 890 9.01 -41.09 -40.25
C SER A 890 8.12 -40.16 -41.05
N GLU A 891 6.81 -40.29 -40.91
CA GLU A 891 5.86 -39.46 -41.68
C GLU A 891 5.86 -38.02 -41.17
N PHE A 892 5.90 -37.81 -39.85
CA PHE A 892 6.03 -36.47 -39.29
C PHE A 892 7.34 -35.80 -39.71
N SER A 893 8.45 -36.53 -39.79
CA SER A 893 9.73 -35.96 -40.24
C SER A 893 9.69 -35.49 -41.68
N VAL A 894 9.05 -36.25 -42.57
CA VAL A 894 8.86 -35.89 -43.98
C VAL A 894 7.93 -34.69 -44.09
N TRP A 895 6.76 -34.74 -43.44
CA TRP A 895 5.81 -33.63 -43.43
C TRP A 895 6.43 -32.35 -42.86
N TYR A 896 7.17 -32.45 -41.75
CA TYR A 896 7.84 -31.32 -41.10
C TYR A 896 8.88 -30.69 -42.03
N SER A 897 9.66 -31.49 -42.76
CA SER A 897 10.66 -30.96 -43.71
C SER A 897 10.04 -30.19 -44.88
N ASN A 898 8.78 -30.49 -45.22
CA ASN A 898 8.05 -29.82 -46.30
C ASN A 898 7.28 -28.58 -45.81
N ASN A 899 6.88 -28.53 -44.54
CA ASN A 899 5.99 -27.49 -44.00
C ASN A 899 6.67 -26.53 -43.00
N ALA A 900 7.85 -26.86 -42.47
CA ALA A 900 8.52 -26.06 -41.47
C ALA A 900 10.04 -25.93 -41.72
N SER A 901 10.61 -24.83 -41.22
CA SER A 901 12.05 -24.56 -41.27
C SER A 901 12.65 -24.78 -39.88
N GLY A 902 13.59 -25.72 -39.72
CA GLY A 902 14.28 -25.92 -38.44
C GLY A 902 14.61 -27.38 -38.13
N LYS A 903 15.05 -27.63 -36.89
CA LYS A 903 15.36 -28.99 -36.42
C LYS A 903 14.06 -29.73 -36.11
N THR A 904 13.80 -30.81 -36.83
CA THR A 904 12.65 -31.69 -36.58
C THR A 904 12.65 -32.17 -35.12
N PRO A 905 11.50 -32.13 -34.42
CA PRO A 905 11.35 -32.72 -33.09
C PRO A 905 11.80 -34.18 -33.07
N THR A 906 12.30 -34.68 -31.95
CA THR A 906 12.78 -36.06 -31.85
C THR A 906 11.62 -37.06 -31.87
N ALA A 907 11.91 -38.34 -32.16
CA ALA A 907 10.93 -39.42 -32.08
C ALA A 907 10.27 -39.56 -30.70
N ARG A 908 10.97 -39.13 -29.63
CA ARG A 908 10.43 -39.11 -28.28
C ARG A 908 9.41 -37.98 -28.12
N GLU A 909 9.78 -36.75 -28.47
CA GLU A 909 8.90 -35.58 -28.37
C GLU A 909 7.65 -35.73 -29.25
N THR A 910 7.81 -36.27 -30.45
CA THR A 910 6.69 -36.56 -31.38
C THR A 910 5.69 -37.55 -30.76
N ALA A 911 6.19 -38.61 -30.12
CA ALA A 911 5.34 -39.58 -29.43
C ALA A 911 4.69 -39.02 -28.16
N ASP A 912 5.42 -38.19 -27.40
CA ASP A 912 4.89 -37.55 -26.20
C ASP A 912 3.79 -36.52 -26.55
N ASN A 913 3.89 -35.84 -27.71
CA ASN A 913 2.82 -34.98 -28.21
C ASN A 913 1.61 -35.79 -28.69
N MET A 914 1.83 -36.94 -29.32
CA MET A 914 0.76 -37.87 -29.69
C MET A 914 0.01 -38.38 -28.45
N ASP A 915 0.73 -38.83 -27.42
CA ASP A 915 0.16 -39.35 -26.18
C ASP A 915 -0.64 -38.29 -25.38
N LYS A 916 -0.51 -36.99 -25.70
CA LYS A 916 -1.34 -35.92 -25.13
C LYS A 916 -2.68 -35.77 -25.86
N LEU A 917 -2.73 -36.06 -27.15
CA LEU A 917 -3.93 -35.91 -27.98
C LEU A 917 -4.82 -37.17 -27.97
N ILE A 918 -4.22 -38.34 -27.72
CA ILE A 918 -4.90 -39.64 -27.73
C ILE A 918 -4.39 -40.55 -26.63
N LYS A 919 -5.15 -41.60 -26.29
CA LYS A 919 -4.81 -42.56 -25.23
C LYS A 919 -3.38 -43.09 -25.43
N LYS A 920 -2.61 -43.06 -24.33
CA LYS A 920 -1.18 -43.39 -24.28
C LYS A 920 -0.85 -44.71 -24.97
N ASN A 921 0.20 -44.75 -25.79
CA ASN A 921 0.58 -45.97 -26.50
C ASN A 921 0.81 -47.17 -25.56
N ILE A 922 0.43 -48.36 -26.03
CA ILE A 922 0.67 -49.63 -25.33
C ILE A 922 1.68 -50.41 -26.16
N LYS A 923 2.85 -50.73 -25.57
CA LYS A 923 3.96 -51.42 -26.26
C LYS A 923 4.45 -50.70 -27.54
N GLY A 924 4.42 -49.36 -27.56
CA GLY A 924 4.95 -48.55 -28.67
C GLY A 924 4.05 -48.44 -29.91
N LYS A 925 2.76 -48.75 -29.76
CA LYS A 925 1.73 -48.61 -30.80
C LYS A 925 0.48 -47.94 -30.24
N TRP A 926 -0.17 -47.14 -31.08
CA TRP A 926 -1.52 -46.63 -30.87
C TRP A 926 -2.49 -47.48 -31.69
N THR A 927 -3.64 -47.83 -31.11
CA THR A 927 -4.69 -48.64 -31.75
C THR A 927 -5.92 -47.79 -32.02
N GLY A 928 -6.59 -48.00 -33.16
CA GLY A 928 -7.76 -47.23 -33.55
C GLY A 928 -7.44 -45.98 -34.37
N ILE A 929 -6.20 -45.85 -34.86
CA ILE A 929 -5.73 -44.73 -35.68
C ILE A 929 -4.74 -45.22 -36.76
N GLY A 930 -4.63 -44.48 -37.86
CA GLY A 930 -3.67 -44.73 -38.94
C GLY A 930 -3.21 -43.45 -39.65
N LEU A 931 -2.27 -43.59 -40.57
CA LEU A 931 -1.79 -42.49 -41.42
C LEU A 931 -2.62 -42.40 -42.71
N SER A 932 -2.92 -41.17 -43.13
CA SER A 932 -3.48 -40.85 -44.44
C SER A 932 -2.36 -40.41 -45.37
N TYR A 933 -2.12 -41.17 -46.44
CA TYR A 933 -1.23 -40.81 -47.53
C TYR A 933 -2.12 -40.29 -48.65
N GLY A 934 -2.07 -38.98 -48.92
CA GLY A 934 -2.99 -38.28 -49.81
C GLY A 934 -2.92 -38.61 -51.30
N ASP A 935 -2.67 -39.87 -51.69
CA ASP A 935 -2.68 -40.32 -53.09
C ASP A 935 -3.18 -41.78 -53.20
N ALA A 936 -4.50 -41.96 -53.28
CA ALA A 936 -5.16 -43.01 -54.05
C ALA A 936 -6.66 -42.68 -54.15
N VAL A 937 -7.07 -42.08 -55.26
CA VAL A 937 -8.49 -42.05 -55.66
C VAL A 937 -8.84 -43.48 -56.09
N ASP A 938 -9.42 -44.27 -55.19
CA ASP A 938 -10.22 -45.44 -55.55
C ASP A 938 -11.69 -44.99 -55.59
N GLU A 939 -12.31 -44.99 -56.77
CA GLU A 939 -13.67 -44.51 -57.07
C GLU A 939 -14.80 -45.35 -56.43
N ASN A 940 -14.60 -46.02 -55.29
CA ASN A 940 -15.65 -46.79 -54.62
C ASN A 940 -15.54 -46.81 -53.09
N THR A 941 -15.44 -45.64 -52.45
CA THR A 941 -15.61 -45.55 -51.00
C THR A 941 -16.37 -44.29 -50.63
N GLU A 942 -17.45 -44.46 -49.85
CA GLU A 942 -18.24 -43.38 -49.28
C GLU A 942 -17.35 -42.37 -48.55
N ALA A 943 -17.68 -41.09 -48.70
CA ALA A 943 -16.94 -39.97 -48.12
C ALA A 943 -16.75 -40.15 -46.61
N MET A 944 -15.50 -40.34 -46.18
CA MET A 944 -15.14 -40.27 -44.77
C MET A 944 -14.98 -38.79 -44.37
N GLU A 945 -15.75 -38.36 -43.38
CA GLU A 945 -15.70 -37.00 -42.84
C GLU A 945 -14.37 -36.73 -42.10
N PRO A 946 -13.81 -35.51 -42.22
CA PRO A 946 -12.69 -35.08 -41.40
C PRO A 946 -13.10 -34.95 -39.92
N VAL A 947 -12.14 -35.19 -39.03
CA VAL A 947 -12.34 -35.21 -37.56
C VAL A 947 -12.94 -33.88 -37.08
N GLN A 948 -14.24 -33.87 -36.75
CA GLN A 948 -14.83 -32.80 -35.94
C GLN A 948 -14.31 -32.93 -34.51
N THR A 949 -13.75 -31.85 -33.99
CA THR A 949 -13.24 -31.72 -32.62
C THR A 949 -14.39 -31.74 -31.60
N GLY A 950 -14.88 -32.93 -31.26
CA GLY A 950 -15.71 -33.19 -30.09
C GLY A 950 -14.89 -33.77 -28.96
N LEU A 951 -14.37 -32.92 -28.07
CA LEU A 951 -13.58 -33.31 -26.89
C LEU A 951 -14.42 -33.93 -25.75
N ALA A 952 -15.58 -34.52 -26.05
CA ALA A 952 -16.57 -34.92 -25.03
C ALA A 952 -16.97 -36.40 -24.99
N ASP A 953 -16.79 -37.21 -26.04
CA ASP A 953 -17.42 -38.53 -26.10
C ASP A 953 -16.43 -39.70 -26.24
N LEU A 954 -15.62 -39.93 -25.21
CA LEU A 954 -14.95 -41.23 -24.99
C LEU A 954 -14.73 -41.47 -23.48
N GLU A 955 -15.83 -41.69 -22.74
CA GLU A 955 -15.77 -42.39 -21.44
C GLU A 955 -15.34 -43.85 -21.60
#